data_AF-L7J3L4-F1
#
_entry.id   AF-L7J3L4-F1
#
_cell.length_a   1.000
_cell.length_b   1.000
_cell.length_c   1.000
_cell.angle_alpha   90.00
_cell.angle_beta   90.00
_cell.angle_gamma   90.00
#
_symmetry.space_group_name_H-M   'P 1'
#
loop_
_entity.id
_entity.type
_entity.pdbx_description
1 polymer ?
#
loop_
_entity_poly.entity_id
_entity_poly.type
_entity_poly.pdbx_seq_one_letter_code
_entity_poly.pdbx_strand_id
1 'polypeptide(L)'
;MAVGNVWRPPTRFSDSDTRKQVLNLPQRIGLIALFSPSCATTCHRNGCLHYSPPVKIVYTQQQYCITRSVPQGLQGSILSKTLGAGLLRERTRPQPAEDMSFAVPKHVPSFTNPQRDFEDRLWASARSGNNNSRGKQGGGGVLGNVGGYFDSSKRNASLPMYKDKPYAYPPSHRQRPVYRRKSGFLLLLLAVGALFYFFGGESHKERVRAPLRKLSWLSNDKKALREADWLKRRDHVVEAFELSWAAYERYAWGYDEFHPVSKKGRQMATGGLGWIIVDSLDTMMLMNLTTQLSHAREWIANSLKYDQDQDVNTFETTIRMMGGLLSAHYLSTTYPDMAPLKDDDEGAPGEDLYLEKAKDLADRLLAAFDTKSGIPYASVNLGKFQGIESHADMGASSTAEATTLQLEFKYLAKLTGEKLFWDKVEKVMEVVDKQASKTDGLVPIFISPSTGEFQGENIRYGSRGDSYYEYLIKQYLQTNKKEKVYLDMWDDSMDGMRKHLVTYTEHSGFTIIGERPDGLKGSLSPKMDHLVCFMPGTIALAVTGGKTEAEARKSRTWTKQNEEDMRLARELMQTCWGMYKYMATGLAPEITFFEIATPPPVYGAPHPKPPAQLDASPDAEWRKDFVVKGLDSHNLQRPETVESLFYMWRITGDVKYREWGWEMFKSFMNHTAVEDNGGFTSLSNANTIPPETRDNMESFWLAETLKYFYLLFSPNDVLPLDSVVINTEAHPLPRFDMGPLFSTGWSRGSKEAKTEDAKSEKL
;
A
#
# COMPACT_ATOMS: atom_id res chain seq x y z
N MET A 1 35.87 68.01 -21.10
CA MET A 1 36.48 66.92 -21.91
C MET A 1 35.30 66.12 -22.45
N ALA A 2 34.90 66.15 -23.73
CA ALA A 2 35.67 66.04 -24.99
C ALA A 2 36.29 64.65 -25.14
N VAL A 3 36.09 63.87 -26.22
CA VAL A 3 35.45 64.07 -27.56
C VAL A 3 34.56 62.83 -27.83
N GLY A 4 33.35 62.88 -28.42
CA GLY A 4 32.99 63.07 -29.85
C GLY A 4 33.31 61.81 -30.69
N ASN A 5 32.61 61.42 -31.77
CA ASN A 5 31.47 61.96 -32.55
C ASN A 5 30.88 60.76 -33.39
N VAL A 6 29.90 60.77 -34.34
CA VAL A 6 29.16 61.78 -35.10
C VAL A 6 27.84 61.16 -35.68
N TRP A 7 26.76 61.97 -35.81
CA TRP A 7 25.68 62.06 -36.86
C TRP A 7 25.14 60.84 -37.67
N ARG A 8 23.95 60.87 -38.32
CA ARG A 8 22.57 61.43 -38.10
C ARG A 8 21.65 60.99 -39.30
N PRO A 9 20.29 61.00 -39.18
CA PRO A 9 19.32 60.74 -40.28
C PRO A 9 18.87 62.09 -40.95
N PRO A 10 17.75 62.25 -41.71
CA PRO A 10 16.68 61.33 -42.18
C PRO A 10 16.18 61.54 -43.65
N THR A 11 15.07 60.89 -44.06
CA THR A 11 14.12 61.44 -45.07
C THR A 11 12.67 60.89 -44.90
N ARG A 12 11.67 61.64 -45.40
CA ARG A 12 10.24 61.29 -45.54
C ARG A 12 9.77 61.55 -46.98
N PHE A 13 8.66 60.94 -47.42
CA PHE A 13 7.60 61.38 -48.38
C PHE A 13 6.89 60.12 -48.95
N SER A 14 5.61 60.10 -49.37
CA SER A 14 4.49 61.06 -49.34
C SER A 14 3.12 60.33 -49.39
N ASP A 15 2.02 61.06 -49.21
CA ASP A 15 0.62 60.58 -49.13
C ASP A 15 -0.11 60.27 -50.46
N SER A 16 -1.38 59.84 -50.33
CA SER A 16 -2.52 59.84 -51.29
C SER A 16 -2.65 58.62 -52.25
N ASP A 17 -3.85 58.26 -52.74
CA ASP A 17 -5.20 58.88 -52.65
C ASP A 17 -6.36 57.83 -52.46
N THR A 18 -7.61 58.21 -52.74
CA THR A 18 -8.83 57.72 -52.08
C THR A 18 -10.00 57.33 -53.02
N ARG A 19 -10.90 56.45 -52.53
CA ARG A 19 -12.39 56.33 -52.73
C ARG A 19 -12.84 54.87 -52.47
N LYS A 20 -14.10 54.49 -52.18
CA LYS A 20 -15.35 55.03 -51.55
C LYS A 20 -16.58 54.37 -52.22
N GLN A 21 -17.21 53.42 -51.54
CA GLN A 21 -18.64 52.95 -51.63
C GLN A 21 -18.74 51.72 -50.69
N VAL A 22 -19.55 51.58 -49.62
CA VAL A 22 -20.79 52.20 -49.07
C VAL A 22 -22.08 51.52 -49.55
N LEU A 23 -23.01 51.29 -48.58
CA LEU A 23 -24.31 50.57 -48.64
C LEU A 23 -24.19 49.02 -48.56
N ASN A 24 -25.05 48.28 -47.86
CA ASN A 24 -26.19 48.67 -47.00
C ASN A 24 -26.51 47.60 -45.91
N LEU A 25 -27.20 48.01 -44.84
CA LEU A 25 -27.92 47.10 -43.92
C LEU A 25 -29.42 47.02 -44.33
N PRO A 26 -30.18 45.99 -43.92
CA PRO A 26 -31.15 46.23 -42.83
C PRO A 26 -31.43 45.03 -41.90
N GLN A 27 -32.07 45.33 -40.76
CA GLN A 27 -32.73 44.35 -39.89
C GLN A 27 -34.19 44.09 -40.33
N ARG A 28 -34.78 42.94 -39.97
CA ARG A 28 -36.00 42.83 -39.11
C ARG A 28 -36.62 41.41 -39.03
N ILE A 29 -36.97 41.00 -37.80
CA ILE A 29 -38.23 40.34 -37.33
C ILE A 29 -38.75 39.07 -38.06
N GLY A 30 -39.04 37.98 -37.31
CA GLY A 30 -40.12 37.04 -37.73
C GLY A 30 -40.13 35.58 -37.19
N LEU A 31 -40.77 35.36 -36.04
CA LEU A 31 -41.65 34.21 -35.65
C LEU A 31 -41.41 32.74 -36.12
N ILE A 32 -41.29 31.83 -35.11
CA ILE A 32 -42.10 30.61 -34.85
C ILE A 32 -41.95 29.31 -35.69
N ALA A 33 -42.22 28.18 -34.99
CA ALA A 33 -42.33 26.76 -35.40
C ALA A 33 -40.99 26.02 -35.68
N LEU A 34 -40.65 24.92 -35.00
CA LEU A 34 -41.34 23.63 -34.75
C LEU A 34 -41.49 22.73 -35.99
N PHE A 35 -40.60 21.74 -36.13
CA PHE A 35 -40.88 20.49 -36.84
C PHE A 35 -40.13 19.30 -36.20
N SER A 36 -40.77 18.13 -36.23
CA SER A 36 -40.31 16.90 -35.57
C SER A 36 -39.34 16.07 -36.43
N PRO A 37 -38.47 15.24 -35.83
CA PRO A 37 -37.81 14.16 -36.56
C PRO A 37 -38.83 13.06 -36.91
N SER A 38 -38.94 12.71 -38.19
CA SER A 38 -39.79 11.60 -38.65
C SER A 38 -39.03 10.28 -38.65
N CYS A 39 -39.65 9.20 -38.18
CA CYS A 39 -39.09 7.86 -38.31
C CYS A 39 -39.08 7.41 -39.78
N ALA A 40 -38.00 6.77 -40.22
CA ALA A 40 -37.98 6.00 -41.47
C ALA A 40 -38.37 4.54 -41.16
N THR A 41 -39.31 3.99 -41.93
CA THR A 41 -39.76 2.59 -41.80
C THR A 41 -39.33 1.79 -43.02
N THR A 42 -38.66 0.65 -42.79
CA THR A 42 -38.45 -0.37 -43.82
C THR A 42 -38.81 -1.73 -43.24
N CYS A 43 -39.83 -2.38 -43.80
CA CYS A 43 -40.28 -3.70 -43.35
C CYS A 43 -39.90 -4.79 -44.36
N HIS A 44 -39.52 -5.98 -43.87
CA HIS A 44 -39.76 -7.22 -44.60
C HIS A 44 -39.98 -8.40 -43.63
N ARG A 45 -41.17 -9.02 -43.73
CA ARG A 45 -41.52 -10.46 -43.62
C ARG A 45 -40.47 -11.41 -42.98
N ASN A 46 -40.80 -12.31 -42.04
CA ASN A 46 -42.06 -12.98 -41.71
C ASN A 46 -42.14 -13.42 -40.23
N GLY A 47 -43.34 -13.80 -39.76
CA GLY A 47 -43.52 -14.66 -38.57
C GLY A 47 -44.16 -13.96 -37.37
N CYS A 48 -45.32 -14.42 -36.93
CA CYS A 48 -46.04 -13.91 -35.76
C CYS A 48 -46.12 -14.96 -34.66
N LEU A 49 -46.06 -14.53 -33.41
CA LEU A 49 -46.88 -15.08 -32.31
C LEU A 49 -46.97 -14.04 -31.18
N HIS A 50 -48.16 -13.83 -30.63
CA HIS A 50 -48.42 -12.88 -29.55
C HIS A 50 -48.17 -13.49 -28.17
N TYR A 51 -47.72 -12.68 -27.21
CA TYR A 51 -48.40 -12.57 -25.91
C TYR A 51 -48.12 -11.20 -25.26
N SER A 52 -49.07 -10.71 -24.46
CA SER A 52 -48.97 -9.50 -23.61
C SER A 52 -49.99 -9.66 -22.47
N PRO A 53 -49.76 -9.04 -21.30
CA PRO A 53 -50.49 -7.79 -21.01
C PRO A 53 -49.66 -6.71 -20.26
N PRO A 54 -50.18 -5.46 -20.07
CA PRO A 54 -49.36 -4.30 -19.69
C PRO A 54 -49.80 -3.52 -18.43
N VAL A 55 -48.86 -2.78 -17.82
CA VAL A 55 -49.07 -1.57 -16.98
C VAL A 55 -47.90 -0.62 -17.31
N LYS A 56 -48.01 0.60 -17.85
CA LYS A 56 -48.84 1.80 -17.60
C LYS A 56 -48.61 2.51 -16.25
N ILE A 57 -47.54 3.29 -16.19
CA ILE A 57 -47.32 4.34 -15.17
C ILE A 57 -48.37 5.46 -15.37
N VAL A 58 -48.94 5.96 -14.27
CA VAL A 58 -49.74 7.20 -14.21
C VAL A 58 -49.32 7.99 -12.97
N TYR A 59 -49.08 9.29 -13.13
CA TYR A 59 -48.85 10.23 -12.03
C TYR A 59 -50.17 10.74 -11.46
N THR A 60 -50.27 10.81 -10.13
CA THR A 60 -51.28 11.63 -9.43
C THR A 60 -50.70 12.26 -8.17
N GLN A 61 -50.59 13.59 -8.14
CA GLN A 61 -50.59 14.36 -6.89
C GLN A 61 -52.04 14.61 -6.45
N GLN A 62 -52.33 14.58 -5.16
CA GLN A 62 -53.19 15.60 -4.54
C GLN A 62 -53.06 15.64 -3.01
N GLN A 63 -53.29 16.81 -2.44
CA GLN A 63 -53.42 17.08 -1.00
C GLN A 63 -54.90 16.98 -0.58
N TYR A 64 -55.21 16.95 0.72
CA TYR A 64 -56.17 17.87 1.34
C TYR A 64 -56.11 17.84 2.89
N CYS A 65 -57.03 18.55 3.57
CA CYS A 65 -56.75 19.25 4.83
C CYS A 65 -57.56 18.81 6.08
N ILE A 66 -56.88 18.86 7.24
CA ILE A 66 -57.25 19.54 8.51
C ILE A 66 -58.68 19.36 9.09
N THR A 67 -58.78 18.82 10.33
CA THR A 67 -59.39 19.45 11.54
C THR A 67 -59.31 18.51 12.78
N ARG A 68 -59.64 18.92 14.03
CA ARG A 68 -58.92 19.85 14.96
C ARG A 68 -59.57 19.83 16.37
N SER A 69 -58.85 19.47 17.44
CA SER A 69 -59.24 19.74 18.85
C SER A 69 -58.05 19.69 19.83
N VAL A 70 -58.10 20.45 20.93
CA VAL A 70 -56.98 20.73 21.88
C VAL A 70 -57.54 21.07 23.29
N PRO A 71 -56.88 20.69 24.40
CA PRO A 71 -56.29 21.65 25.39
C PRO A 71 -54.81 21.29 25.71
N GLN A 72 -53.82 22.19 25.91
CA GLN A 72 -53.62 23.28 26.90
C GLN A 72 -53.63 22.82 28.39
N GLY A 73 -52.65 23.13 29.27
CA GLY A 73 -51.37 23.86 29.20
C GLY A 73 -50.50 23.55 30.46
N LEU A 74 -49.16 23.64 30.47
CA LEU A 74 -48.25 24.81 30.64
C LEU A 74 -47.75 25.10 32.10
N GLN A 75 -46.43 24.91 32.33
CA GLN A 75 -45.55 25.51 33.39
C GLN A 75 -45.87 25.24 34.90
N GLY A 76 -44.92 25.26 35.86
CA GLY A 76 -43.45 25.26 35.78
C GLY A 76 -42.71 25.58 37.12
N SER A 77 -41.48 25.07 37.27
CA SER A 77 -40.37 25.55 38.15
C SER A 77 -40.30 25.29 39.69
N ILE A 78 -39.06 24.97 40.13
CA ILE A 78 -38.33 25.42 41.35
C ILE A 78 -38.64 24.87 42.78
N LEU A 79 -37.61 24.18 43.33
CA LEU A 79 -37.09 24.07 44.72
C LEU A 79 -37.97 24.18 45.99
N SER A 80 -37.70 23.25 46.93
CA SER A 80 -37.30 23.49 48.36
C SER A 80 -38.10 22.79 49.47
N LYS A 81 -37.47 21.75 50.04
CA LYS A 81 -37.36 21.38 51.48
C LYS A 81 -38.59 21.30 52.43
N THR A 82 -38.54 20.19 53.19
CA THR A 82 -38.76 20.01 54.66
C THR A 82 -40.13 19.73 55.31
N LEU A 83 -40.05 18.73 56.20
CA LEU A 83 -40.66 18.58 57.53
C LEU A 83 -42.02 17.86 57.74
N GLY A 84 -41.91 16.60 58.19
CA GLY A 84 -42.74 16.00 59.25
C GLY A 84 -43.92 15.11 58.84
N ALA A 85 -44.36 14.14 59.65
CA ALA A 85 -43.69 13.48 60.80
C ALA A 85 -44.42 12.17 61.22
N GLY A 86 -43.65 11.16 61.65
CA GLY A 86 -44.12 10.07 62.53
C GLY A 86 -44.50 8.72 61.88
N LEU A 87 -44.52 7.61 62.62
CA LEU A 87 -44.07 7.36 64.02
C LEU A 87 -43.91 5.82 64.27
N LEU A 88 -42.73 5.38 64.74
CA LEU A 88 -42.46 4.07 65.41
C LEU A 88 -42.65 2.80 64.52
N ARG A 89 -42.10 1.60 64.77
CA ARG A 89 -41.19 1.00 65.79
C ARG A 89 -40.56 -0.29 65.18
N GLU A 90 -39.53 -0.99 65.67
CA GLU A 90 -38.57 -0.83 66.79
C GLU A 90 -37.13 -1.21 66.31
N ARG A 91 -36.64 -2.45 66.57
CA ARG A 91 -35.30 -2.98 66.25
C ARG A 91 -35.24 -4.51 66.28
N THR A 92 -34.43 -5.13 65.41
CA THR A 92 -33.55 -6.28 65.73
C THR A 92 -32.50 -6.55 64.63
N ARG A 93 -31.34 -7.09 65.05
CA ARG A 93 -30.17 -7.61 64.30
C ARG A 93 -29.26 -8.31 65.35
N PRO A 94 -28.23 -9.13 65.01
CA PRO A 94 -27.80 -9.66 63.70
C PRO A 94 -27.55 -11.20 63.66
N GLN A 95 -27.23 -11.74 62.47
CA GLN A 95 -26.19 -12.75 62.10
C GLN A 95 -26.66 -13.61 60.89
N PRO A 96 -25.76 -14.20 60.07
CA PRO A 96 -26.08 -14.81 58.77
C PRO A 96 -25.86 -16.33 58.68
N ALA A 97 -26.43 -16.95 57.64
CA ALA A 97 -25.99 -18.24 57.06
C ALA A 97 -26.55 -18.39 55.63
N GLU A 98 -25.82 -19.15 54.79
CA GLU A 98 -26.29 -19.93 53.61
C GLU A 98 -27.04 -19.24 52.44
N ASP A 99 -27.05 -19.79 51.22
CA ASP A 99 -25.97 -20.44 50.45
C ASP A 99 -26.36 -20.35 48.95
N MET A 100 -25.39 -20.11 48.07
CA MET A 100 -25.59 -20.10 46.60
C MET A 100 -24.30 -20.57 45.91
N SER A 101 -24.16 -21.89 45.80
CA SER A 101 -22.96 -22.54 45.27
C SER A 101 -22.87 -22.46 43.73
N PHE A 102 -21.67 -22.13 43.23
CA PHE A 102 -21.37 -22.04 41.81
C PHE A 102 -20.96 -23.41 41.26
N ALA A 103 -21.68 -23.93 40.26
CA ALA A 103 -21.45 -25.28 39.73
C ALA A 103 -20.25 -25.33 38.77
N VAL A 104 -19.21 -26.09 39.14
CA VAL A 104 -17.99 -26.26 38.32
C VAL A 104 -18.19 -27.33 37.23
N PRO A 105 -17.77 -27.11 35.97
CA PRO A 105 -17.84 -28.09 34.89
C PRO A 105 -17.06 -29.39 35.18
N LYS A 106 -17.62 -30.55 34.78
CA LYS A 106 -17.20 -31.89 35.23
C LYS A 106 -15.91 -32.47 34.62
N HIS A 107 -15.08 -31.68 33.93
CA HIS A 107 -13.86 -32.16 33.27
C HIS A 107 -12.60 -31.32 33.57
N VAL A 108 -12.44 -30.89 34.82
CA VAL A 108 -11.18 -30.33 35.33
C VAL A 108 -10.35 -31.45 36.02
N PRO A 109 -9.06 -31.64 35.70
CA PRO A 109 -8.20 -32.60 36.40
C PRO A 109 -8.08 -32.31 37.91
N SER A 110 -8.10 -33.34 38.74
CA SER A 110 -7.96 -33.16 40.19
C SER A 110 -6.54 -32.77 40.58
N PHE A 111 -6.40 -31.61 41.23
CA PHE A 111 -5.13 -31.10 41.76
C PHE A 111 -4.58 -31.87 42.96
N THR A 112 -5.29 -32.90 43.46
CA THR A 112 -4.91 -33.68 44.66
C THR A 112 -4.54 -35.14 44.38
N ASN A 113 -4.22 -35.51 43.13
CA ASN A 113 -3.76 -36.87 42.81
C ASN A 113 -2.32 -37.12 43.35
N PRO A 114 -2.11 -38.08 44.29
CA PRO A 114 -0.80 -38.34 44.89
C PRO A 114 0.27 -38.93 43.94
N GLN A 115 -0.06 -39.27 42.68
CA GLN A 115 0.95 -39.69 41.70
C GLN A 115 1.89 -38.56 41.24
N ARG A 116 1.47 -37.30 41.35
CA ARG A 116 2.28 -36.14 40.92
C ARG A 116 3.57 -35.97 41.75
N ASP A 117 3.51 -36.38 43.01
CA ASP A 117 4.62 -36.39 43.97
C ASP A 117 5.82 -37.25 43.53
N PHE A 118 5.64 -38.13 42.52
CA PHE A 118 6.69 -38.94 41.93
C PHE A 118 7.36 -38.26 40.72
N GLU A 119 6.63 -37.46 39.96
CA GLU A 119 7.12 -36.74 38.78
C GLU A 119 7.95 -35.52 39.18
N ASP A 120 7.49 -34.75 40.17
CA ASP A 120 8.23 -33.59 40.69
C ASP A 120 9.57 -34.01 41.35
N ARG A 121 9.66 -35.22 41.91
CA ARG A 121 10.90 -35.80 42.46
C ARG A 121 11.91 -36.22 41.39
N LEU A 122 11.46 -36.59 40.19
CA LEU A 122 12.34 -36.89 39.07
C LEU A 122 13.04 -35.63 38.56
N TRP A 123 12.30 -34.53 38.38
CA TRP A 123 12.87 -33.25 37.93
C TRP A 123 13.78 -32.56 38.95
N ALA A 124 13.56 -32.78 40.25
CA ALA A 124 14.43 -32.28 41.31
C ALA A 124 15.86 -32.88 41.28
N SER A 125 16.06 -34.04 40.63
CA SER A 125 17.35 -34.75 40.63
C SER A 125 18.44 -34.15 39.71
N ALA A 126 18.06 -33.26 38.77
CA ALA A 126 18.94 -32.82 37.69
C ALA A 126 19.74 -31.52 37.98
N ARG A 127 19.56 -30.87 39.14
CA ARG A 127 20.18 -29.56 39.44
C ARG A 127 20.56 -29.35 40.92
N SER A 128 21.68 -29.91 41.38
CA SER A 128 22.69 -29.18 42.17
C SER A 128 23.91 -30.07 42.48
N GLY A 129 25.11 -29.52 42.32
CA GLY A 129 26.38 -30.17 42.66
C GLY A 129 27.55 -29.28 42.31
N ASN A 130 27.97 -28.42 43.25
CA ASN A 130 28.98 -27.38 43.00
C ASN A 130 30.00 -27.28 44.14
N ASN A 131 31.27 -27.05 43.77
CA ASN A 131 32.45 -26.91 44.63
C ASN A 131 32.85 -28.20 45.41
N ASN A 132 34.13 -28.41 45.80
CA ASN A 132 35.23 -27.44 45.88
C ASN A 132 36.65 -28.07 45.74
N SER A 133 37.61 -27.22 45.35
CA SER A 133 38.98 -27.09 45.90
C SER A 133 40.23 -27.68 45.20
N ARG A 134 41.29 -26.86 45.23
CA ARG A 134 42.76 -27.13 45.21
C ARG A 134 43.46 -27.59 43.91
N GLY A 135 44.57 -26.91 43.54
CA GLY A 135 45.64 -27.63 42.81
C GLY A 135 46.89 -27.01 42.16
N LYS A 136 47.30 -25.74 42.34
CA LYS A 136 48.69 -25.20 42.07
C LYS A 136 49.41 -25.38 40.70
N GLN A 137 50.14 -24.31 40.32
CA GLN A 137 51.41 -24.26 39.53
C GLN A 137 51.43 -24.54 38.00
N GLY A 138 52.40 -23.89 37.33
CA GLY A 138 52.91 -24.22 35.99
C GLY A 138 52.57 -23.17 34.92
N GLY A 139 53.56 -22.40 34.45
CA GLY A 139 53.34 -21.31 33.48
C GLY A 139 54.06 -21.48 32.13
N GLY A 140 53.59 -20.72 31.13
CA GLY A 140 54.30 -20.42 29.88
C GLY A 140 53.96 -21.30 28.67
N GLY A 141 53.99 -20.71 27.46
CA GLY A 141 54.16 -21.47 26.20
C GLY A 141 53.02 -21.45 25.16
N VAL A 142 52.86 -20.34 24.45
CA VAL A 142 52.92 -20.23 22.97
C VAL A 142 52.49 -21.45 22.10
N LEU A 143 51.45 -21.23 21.27
CA LEU A 143 51.01 -21.96 20.05
C LEU A 143 50.63 -23.47 20.12
N GLY A 144 49.53 -23.84 19.46
CA GLY A 144 49.27 -25.20 18.99
C GLY A 144 47.79 -25.55 18.76
N ASN A 145 47.39 -25.80 17.50
CA ASN A 145 46.07 -26.37 17.16
C ASN A 145 46.01 -27.88 17.48
N VAL A 146 44.81 -28.42 17.76
CA VAL A 146 44.23 -29.65 17.13
C VAL A 146 42.88 -30.06 17.77
N GLY A 147 41.91 -30.49 16.94
CA GLY A 147 40.98 -31.59 17.26
C GLY A 147 39.51 -31.27 17.62
N GLY A 148 38.57 -32.06 17.09
CA GLY A 148 37.12 -32.05 17.41
C GLY A 148 36.35 -30.86 16.80
N TYR A 149 35.49 -30.95 15.78
CA TYR A 149 34.63 -32.03 15.25
C TYR A 149 33.52 -32.51 16.21
N PHE A 150 32.27 -32.52 15.68
CA PHE A 150 30.99 -32.86 16.31
C PHE A 150 30.28 -31.81 17.21
N ASP A 151 29.76 -30.76 16.58
CA ASP A 151 28.29 -30.62 16.43
C ASP A 151 28.00 -29.89 15.10
N SER A 152 26.99 -30.34 14.36
CA SER A 152 26.59 -29.75 13.08
C SER A 152 25.11 -30.02 12.74
N SER A 153 24.19 -29.83 13.69
CA SER A 153 22.75 -29.95 13.40
C SER A 153 21.81 -29.02 14.21
N LYS A 154 22.00 -27.69 14.12
CA LYS A 154 20.93 -26.67 14.33
C LYS A 154 21.42 -25.23 14.06
N ARG A 155 21.06 -24.65 12.90
CA ARG A 155 20.73 -23.22 12.65
C ARG A 155 20.51 -22.98 11.15
N ASN A 156 19.70 -21.96 10.85
CA ASN A 156 19.27 -21.43 9.54
C ASN A 156 17.85 -21.83 9.09
N ALA A 157 16.88 -21.55 9.95
CA ALA A 157 15.59 -21.02 9.51
C ALA A 157 15.52 -19.56 9.99
N SER A 158 15.62 -18.62 9.05
CA SER A 158 15.55 -17.19 9.31
C SER A 158 14.89 -16.56 8.09
N LEU A 159 13.81 -15.80 8.30
CA LEU A 159 13.01 -15.22 7.23
C LEU A 159 13.85 -14.31 6.31
N PRO A 160 13.51 -14.18 5.02
CA PRO A 160 14.03 -13.12 4.17
C PRO A 160 13.43 -11.77 4.62
N MET A 161 14.05 -11.13 5.62
CA MET A 161 13.61 -9.80 6.07
C MET A 161 13.69 -8.77 4.94
N TYR A 162 12.73 -7.84 4.92
CA TYR A 162 12.62 -6.81 3.90
C TYR A 162 13.83 -5.83 3.91
N LYS A 163 14.41 -5.69 2.71
CA LYS A 163 15.09 -4.49 2.17
C LYS A 163 15.96 -3.67 3.14
N ASP A 164 17.22 -4.08 3.32
CA ASP A 164 18.40 -3.20 3.35
C ASP A 164 19.71 -4.03 3.53
N LYS A 165 20.22 -4.67 2.47
CA LYS A 165 21.55 -5.32 2.44
C LYS A 165 22.25 -5.19 1.07
N PRO A 166 23.54 -4.79 1.00
CA PRO A 166 24.31 -4.78 -0.24
C PRO A 166 24.78 -6.20 -0.61
N TYR A 167 24.19 -6.79 -1.65
CA TYR A 167 24.47 -8.17 -2.07
C TYR A 167 25.76 -8.30 -2.90
N ALA A 168 26.92 -8.23 -2.23
CA ALA A 168 28.23 -8.52 -2.83
C ALA A 168 28.75 -9.90 -2.39
N TYR A 169 28.32 -10.98 -3.07
CA TYR A 169 28.94 -12.31 -2.92
C TYR A 169 30.03 -12.52 -3.99
N PRO A 170 31.33 -12.51 -3.63
CA PRO A 170 32.39 -12.81 -4.60
C PRO A 170 32.42 -14.32 -4.91
N PRO A 171 32.67 -14.73 -6.17
CA PRO A 171 32.79 -16.14 -6.52
C PRO A 171 34.03 -16.76 -5.85
N SER A 172 33.83 -17.74 -4.98
CA SER A 172 34.88 -18.36 -4.16
C SER A 172 35.74 -19.36 -4.96
N HIS A 173 36.54 -18.83 -5.88
CA HIS A 173 37.30 -19.58 -6.89
C HIS A 173 38.50 -20.36 -6.30
N ARG A 174 38.23 -21.44 -5.55
CA ARG A 174 39.24 -22.19 -4.79
C ARG A 174 40.00 -23.21 -5.64
N GLN A 175 41.08 -22.75 -6.28
CA GLN A 175 42.02 -23.64 -6.96
C GLN A 175 42.65 -24.67 -5.99
N ARG A 176 42.90 -25.89 -6.49
CA ARG A 176 43.89 -26.84 -5.93
C ARG A 176 44.70 -27.46 -7.09
N PRO A 177 46.04 -27.56 -7.00
CA PRO A 177 46.87 -27.92 -8.14
C PRO A 177 47.26 -29.43 -8.19
N VAL A 178 47.39 -29.96 -9.43
CA VAL A 178 48.59 -30.66 -9.99
C VAL A 178 49.18 -31.85 -9.15
N TYR A 179 49.34 -33.10 -9.65
CA TYR A 179 49.47 -33.58 -11.04
C TYR A 179 49.39 -35.12 -11.27
N ARG A 180 49.34 -35.51 -12.56
CA ARG A 180 49.88 -36.74 -13.23
C ARG A 180 49.68 -38.14 -12.60
N ARG A 181 48.78 -38.92 -13.23
CA ARG A 181 49.02 -40.20 -13.96
C ARG A 181 47.65 -40.85 -14.29
N LYS A 182 47.26 -41.26 -15.50
CA LYS A 182 47.84 -41.20 -16.88
C LYS A 182 46.66 -40.86 -17.82
N SER A 183 46.68 -39.82 -18.64
CA SER A 183 47.38 -39.75 -19.94
C SER A 183 46.90 -40.75 -21.03
N GLY A 184 45.66 -41.24 -20.96
CA GLY A 184 45.02 -42.00 -22.05
C GLY A 184 43.65 -41.45 -22.48
N PHE A 185 42.72 -41.32 -21.53
CA PHE A 185 41.31 -40.97 -21.79
C PHE A 185 41.08 -39.62 -22.51
N LEU A 186 41.94 -38.62 -22.29
CA LEU A 186 41.72 -37.27 -22.81
C LEU A 186 41.83 -37.20 -24.35
N LEU A 187 42.71 -38.01 -24.95
CA LEU A 187 42.85 -38.09 -26.41
C LEU A 187 41.64 -38.76 -27.07
N LEU A 188 41.04 -39.76 -26.40
CA LEU A 188 39.83 -40.42 -26.88
C LEU A 188 38.65 -39.43 -26.89
N LEU A 189 38.48 -38.66 -25.82
CA LEU A 189 37.41 -37.65 -25.71
C LEU A 189 37.60 -36.51 -26.71
N LEU A 190 38.82 -36.07 -26.98
CA LEU A 190 39.10 -35.06 -28.00
C LEU A 190 38.85 -35.58 -29.43
N ALA A 191 39.16 -36.85 -29.71
CA ALA A 191 38.85 -37.47 -31.01
C ALA A 191 37.33 -37.62 -31.23
N VAL A 192 36.58 -38.04 -30.20
CA VAL A 192 35.11 -38.09 -30.24
C VAL A 192 34.50 -36.68 -30.38
N GLY A 193 35.03 -35.70 -29.64
CA GLY A 193 34.60 -34.30 -29.77
C GLY A 193 34.83 -33.71 -31.16
N ALA A 194 35.97 -34.02 -31.80
CA ALA A 194 36.25 -33.63 -33.17
C ALA A 194 35.31 -34.33 -34.19
N LEU A 195 34.95 -35.60 -33.96
CA LEU A 195 33.97 -36.31 -34.77
C LEU A 195 32.57 -35.68 -34.67
N PHE A 196 32.11 -35.32 -33.46
CA PHE A 196 30.88 -34.57 -33.29
C PHE A 196 30.95 -33.16 -33.91
N TYR A 197 32.10 -32.48 -33.87
CA TYR A 197 32.27 -31.16 -34.48
C TYR A 197 32.24 -31.18 -36.01
N PHE A 198 32.81 -32.21 -36.66
CA PHE A 198 32.86 -32.31 -38.13
C PHE A 198 31.72 -33.08 -38.78
N PHE A 199 31.05 -34.00 -38.05
CA PHE A 199 29.97 -34.83 -38.59
C PHE A 199 28.64 -34.71 -37.84
N GLY A 200 28.59 -34.02 -36.69
CA GLY A 200 27.35 -33.68 -35.97
C GLY A 200 26.55 -32.54 -36.63
N GLY A 201 26.51 -32.51 -37.97
CA GLY A 201 25.84 -31.48 -38.78
C GLY A 201 24.32 -31.60 -38.83
N GLU A 202 23.68 -32.09 -37.76
CA GLU A 202 22.22 -32.11 -37.64
C GLU A 202 21.75 -30.72 -37.20
N SER A 203 20.86 -30.11 -37.98
CA SER A 203 20.53 -28.69 -37.79
C SER A 203 19.80 -28.43 -36.48
N HIS A 204 20.55 -27.92 -35.49
CA HIS A 204 20.01 -27.22 -34.33
C HIS A 204 19.22 -25.99 -34.82
N LYS A 205 17.95 -26.22 -35.16
CA LYS A 205 16.96 -25.15 -35.22
C LYS A 205 16.96 -24.49 -33.85
N GLU A 206 17.16 -23.18 -33.81
CA GLU A 206 16.84 -22.41 -32.62
C GLU A 206 15.40 -22.76 -32.23
N ARG A 207 15.19 -23.17 -30.98
CA ARG A 207 13.88 -22.97 -30.36
C ARG A 207 13.74 -21.47 -30.15
N VAL A 208 13.36 -20.77 -31.22
CA VAL A 208 12.72 -19.46 -31.16
C VAL A 208 11.70 -19.55 -30.03
N ARG A 209 11.87 -18.71 -28.99
CA ARG A 209 10.96 -18.69 -27.83
C ARG A 209 9.53 -18.66 -28.37
N ALA A 210 8.77 -19.71 -28.11
CA ALA A 210 7.38 -19.76 -28.52
C ALA A 210 6.64 -18.85 -27.54
N PRO A 211 6.23 -17.63 -27.94
CA PRO A 211 5.59 -16.75 -26.99
C PRO A 211 4.35 -17.44 -26.44
N LEU A 212 4.09 -17.26 -25.14
CA LEU A 212 2.76 -17.45 -24.54
C LEU A 212 1.68 -17.11 -25.56
N ARG A 213 0.73 -18.02 -25.79
CA ARG A 213 -0.30 -17.97 -26.85
C ARG A 213 -0.89 -16.57 -26.96
N LYS A 214 -0.28 -15.73 -27.82
CA LYS A 214 -0.26 -14.26 -27.62
C LYS A 214 -1.63 -13.74 -27.24
N LEU A 215 -1.75 -13.14 -26.06
CA LEU A 215 -2.94 -12.44 -25.58
C LEU A 215 -3.48 -11.60 -26.75
N SER A 216 -4.57 -12.07 -27.36
CA SER A 216 -4.82 -11.77 -28.79
C SER A 216 -5.06 -10.28 -29.02
N TRP A 217 -5.54 -9.60 -27.99
CA TRP A 217 -5.75 -8.16 -27.97
C TRP A 217 -4.43 -7.36 -28.04
N LEU A 218 -3.30 -7.82 -27.46
CA LEU A 218 -2.00 -7.14 -27.54
C LEU A 218 -1.52 -6.96 -29.00
N SER A 219 -1.85 -7.89 -29.89
CA SER A 219 -1.48 -7.80 -31.32
C SER A 219 -2.50 -7.01 -32.15
N ASN A 220 -3.74 -6.89 -31.70
CA ASN A 220 -4.85 -6.26 -32.43
C ASN A 220 -5.10 -4.78 -32.07
N ASP A 221 -4.60 -4.28 -30.92
CA ASP A 221 -4.80 -2.88 -30.46
C ASP A 221 -4.26 -1.83 -31.45
N LYS A 222 -3.33 -2.22 -32.34
CA LYS A 222 -2.76 -1.36 -33.43
C LYS A 222 -3.77 -0.82 -34.45
N LYS A 223 -5.06 -1.17 -34.35
CA LYS A 223 -6.12 -0.77 -35.30
C LYS A 223 -7.22 0.09 -34.69
N ALA A 224 -7.13 0.44 -33.40
CA ALA A 224 -8.18 1.10 -32.63
C ALA A 224 -7.99 2.63 -32.52
N LEU A 225 -8.10 3.37 -33.63
CA LEU A 225 -8.28 4.84 -33.62
C LEU A 225 -9.76 5.20 -33.38
N ARG A 226 -10.35 4.65 -32.31
CA ARG A 226 -11.68 4.97 -31.78
C ARG A 226 -11.55 5.22 -30.28
N GLU A 227 -12.59 5.79 -29.67
CA GLU A 227 -12.63 6.03 -28.22
C GLU A 227 -12.29 4.75 -27.45
N ALA A 228 -11.45 4.88 -26.41
CA ALA A 228 -10.93 3.75 -25.67
C ALA A 228 -12.05 3.05 -24.86
N ASP A 229 -12.26 1.76 -25.14
CA ASP A 229 -13.18 0.91 -24.40
C ASP A 229 -12.56 0.56 -23.03
N TRP A 230 -12.85 1.38 -22.03
CA TRP A 230 -12.34 1.23 -20.67
C TRP A 230 -12.86 -0.02 -19.96
N LEU A 231 -14.09 -0.44 -20.25
CA LEU A 231 -14.64 -1.67 -19.68
C LEU A 231 -13.90 -2.88 -20.24
N LYS A 232 -13.67 -2.94 -21.56
CA LYS A 232 -12.83 -3.99 -22.13
C LYS A 232 -11.38 -3.96 -21.63
N ARG A 233 -10.79 -2.77 -21.44
CA ARG A 233 -9.44 -2.65 -20.83
C ARG A 233 -9.42 -3.19 -19.39
N ARG A 234 -10.47 -2.92 -18.59
CA ARG A 234 -10.69 -3.51 -17.27
C ARG A 234 -10.83 -5.03 -17.33
N ASP A 235 -11.59 -5.56 -18.29
CA ASP A 235 -11.82 -7.00 -18.43
C ASP A 235 -10.52 -7.76 -18.79
N HIS A 236 -9.58 -7.11 -19.50
CA HIS A 236 -8.22 -7.65 -19.69
C HIS A 236 -7.37 -7.68 -18.40
N VAL A 237 -7.67 -6.85 -17.39
CA VAL A 237 -7.06 -6.95 -16.05
C VAL A 237 -7.58 -8.20 -15.32
N VAL A 238 -8.86 -8.54 -15.49
CA VAL A 238 -9.44 -9.79 -14.97
C VAL A 238 -8.80 -11.00 -15.64
N GLU A 239 -8.61 -10.98 -16.97
CA GLU A 239 -7.86 -12.02 -17.70
C GLU A 239 -6.44 -12.22 -17.14
N ALA A 240 -5.75 -11.15 -16.74
CA ALA A 240 -4.43 -11.23 -16.10
C ALA A 240 -4.49 -11.78 -14.65
N PHE A 241 -5.51 -11.41 -13.87
CA PHE A 241 -5.74 -11.94 -12.53
C PHE A 241 -6.01 -13.44 -12.58
N GLU A 242 -6.95 -13.88 -13.42
CA GLU A 242 -7.29 -15.30 -13.60
C GLU A 242 -6.09 -16.14 -14.04
N LEU A 243 -5.22 -15.60 -14.90
CA LEU A 243 -3.99 -16.28 -15.33
C LEU A 243 -2.95 -16.42 -14.20
N SER A 244 -2.79 -15.43 -13.33
CA SER A 244 -1.93 -15.56 -12.15
C SER A 244 -2.53 -16.48 -11.09
N TRP A 245 -3.83 -16.35 -10.79
CA TRP A 245 -4.51 -17.17 -9.79
C TRP A 245 -4.54 -18.65 -10.20
N ALA A 246 -4.90 -18.96 -11.45
CA ALA A 246 -4.91 -20.33 -11.96
C ALA A 246 -3.51 -20.92 -12.20
N ALA A 247 -2.44 -20.15 -11.99
CA ALA A 247 -1.07 -20.65 -11.86
C ALA A 247 -0.70 -20.90 -10.39
N TYR A 248 -1.04 -19.97 -9.49
CA TYR A 248 -0.88 -20.10 -8.03
C TYR A 248 -1.62 -21.34 -7.50
N GLU A 249 -2.93 -21.45 -7.76
CA GLU A 249 -3.80 -22.56 -7.36
C GLU A 249 -3.30 -23.93 -7.86
N ARG A 250 -2.57 -23.95 -8.99
CA ARG A 250 -2.06 -25.17 -9.62
C ARG A 250 -0.72 -25.66 -9.06
N TYR A 251 0.10 -24.75 -8.52
CA TYR A 251 1.51 -25.00 -8.20
C TYR A 251 1.93 -24.60 -6.78
N ALA A 252 1.11 -23.81 -6.08
CA ALA A 252 1.42 -23.20 -4.79
C ALA A 252 0.17 -22.95 -3.91
N TRP A 253 -0.93 -23.68 -4.11
CA TRP A 253 -2.14 -23.49 -3.29
C TRP A 253 -1.87 -23.63 -1.79
N GLY A 254 -2.28 -22.62 -1.01
CA GLY A 254 -2.03 -22.56 0.43
C GLY A 254 -0.59 -22.24 0.83
N TYR A 255 0.28 -21.90 -0.13
CA TYR A 255 1.63 -21.39 0.15
C TYR A 255 1.68 -19.86 0.23
N ASP A 256 2.54 -19.35 1.09
CA ASP A 256 2.75 -17.90 1.28
C ASP A 256 3.45 -17.21 0.09
N GLU A 257 4.46 -17.84 -0.50
CA GLU A 257 5.16 -17.35 -1.69
C GLU A 257 4.95 -18.28 -2.88
N PHE A 258 5.00 -17.72 -4.10
CA PHE A 258 4.89 -18.44 -5.36
C PHE A 258 6.05 -18.08 -6.31
N HIS A 259 6.63 -19.09 -6.94
CA HIS A 259 7.70 -19.01 -7.92
C HIS A 259 7.16 -19.48 -9.30
N PRO A 260 6.69 -18.56 -10.16
CA PRO A 260 6.01 -18.87 -11.43
C PRO A 260 6.80 -19.70 -12.44
N VAL A 261 8.12 -19.46 -12.54
CA VAL A 261 9.00 -20.03 -13.56
C VAL A 261 9.47 -21.42 -13.14
N SER A 262 9.83 -21.61 -11.86
CA SER A 262 10.16 -22.94 -11.33
C SER A 262 8.95 -23.76 -10.86
N LYS A 263 7.76 -23.16 -10.86
CA LYS A 263 6.44 -23.76 -10.58
C LYS A 263 6.38 -24.40 -9.19
N LYS A 264 6.70 -23.60 -8.16
CA LYS A 264 6.79 -24.00 -6.74
C LYS A 264 6.18 -22.97 -5.81
N GLY A 265 5.67 -23.42 -4.67
CA GLY A 265 5.39 -22.57 -3.51
C GLY A 265 6.47 -22.67 -2.43
N ARG A 266 6.57 -21.64 -1.58
CA ARG A 266 7.36 -21.66 -0.32
C ARG A 266 6.50 -21.10 0.82
N GLN A 267 6.58 -21.72 2.00
CA GLN A 267 5.95 -21.16 3.20
C GLN A 267 6.91 -20.19 3.90
N MET A 268 6.36 -19.14 4.49
CA MET A 268 7.04 -18.29 5.46
C MET A 268 6.84 -18.82 6.88
N ALA A 269 5.62 -19.25 7.23
CA ALA A 269 5.31 -19.89 8.50
C ALA A 269 5.36 -21.43 8.43
N THR A 270 5.52 -22.11 9.57
CA THR A 270 5.67 -23.58 9.61
C THR A 270 4.47 -24.34 9.00
N GLY A 271 3.24 -23.82 9.17
CA GLY A 271 2.02 -24.31 8.52
C GLY A 271 1.52 -23.44 7.37
N GLY A 272 2.26 -22.39 6.99
CA GLY A 272 1.78 -21.29 6.15
C GLY A 272 0.83 -20.33 6.88
N LEU A 273 0.60 -19.17 6.27
CA LEU A 273 -0.45 -18.21 6.62
C LEU A 273 -1.43 -17.99 5.47
N GLY A 274 -1.14 -18.51 4.27
CA GLY A 274 -1.97 -18.31 3.08
C GLY A 274 -1.87 -16.88 2.57
N TRP A 275 -0.67 -16.30 2.64
CA TRP A 275 -0.38 -14.90 2.33
C TRP A 275 -1.07 -14.42 1.05
N ILE A 276 -0.78 -15.05 -0.09
CA ILE A 276 -1.38 -14.75 -1.39
C ILE A 276 -2.91 -14.94 -1.41
N ILE A 277 -3.48 -15.87 -0.63
CA ILE A 277 -4.93 -16.13 -0.60
C ILE A 277 -5.66 -14.96 0.06
N VAL A 278 -5.22 -14.55 1.25
CA VAL A 278 -5.89 -13.50 2.04
C VAL A 278 -5.74 -12.13 1.40
N ASP A 279 -4.54 -11.82 0.90
CA ASP A 279 -4.21 -10.58 0.17
C ASP A 279 -5.10 -10.40 -1.09
N SER A 280 -5.54 -11.51 -1.70
CA SER A 280 -6.32 -11.50 -2.95
C SER A 280 -7.85 -11.45 -2.77
N LEU A 281 -8.38 -11.59 -1.55
CA LEU A 281 -9.83 -11.79 -1.31
C LEU A 281 -10.70 -10.69 -1.91
N ASP A 282 -10.42 -9.45 -1.53
CA ASP A 282 -11.18 -8.29 -1.95
C ASP A 282 -11.02 -7.98 -3.45
N THR A 283 -9.92 -8.41 -4.06
CA THR A 283 -9.69 -8.32 -5.50
C THR A 283 -10.59 -9.32 -6.24
N MET A 284 -10.73 -10.54 -5.73
CA MET A 284 -11.69 -11.52 -6.25
C MET A 284 -13.13 -11.05 -6.09
N MET A 285 -13.47 -10.38 -4.97
CA MET A 285 -14.76 -9.71 -4.80
C MET A 285 -14.98 -8.63 -5.87
N LEU A 286 -14.08 -7.64 -5.96
CA LEU A 286 -14.18 -6.52 -6.91
C LEU A 286 -14.26 -6.96 -8.38
N MET A 287 -13.60 -8.06 -8.75
CA MET A 287 -13.63 -8.66 -10.09
C MET A 287 -14.80 -9.63 -10.30
N ASN A 288 -15.67 -9.85 -9.30
CA ASN A 288 -16.82 -10.76 -9.32
C ASN A 288 -16.44 -12.24 -9.59
N LEU A 289 -15.33 -12.70 -9.01
CA LEU A 289 -14.76 -14.04 -9.18
C LEU A 289 -15.25 -15.03 -8.10
N THR A 290 -16.58 -15.21 -8.02
CA THR A 290 -17.26 -16.00 -6.96
C THR A 290 -16.69 -17.41 -6.79
N THR A 291 -16.32 -18.10 -7.86
CA THR A 291 -15.78 -19.49 -7.78
C THR A 291 -14.42 -19.53 -7.08
N GLN A 292 -13.52 -18.63 -7.47
CA GLN A 292 -12.18 -18.49 -6.89
C GLN A 292 -12.26 -18.02 -5.43
N LEU A 293 -13.15 -17.06 -5.15
CA LEU A 293 -13.42 -16.56 -3.80
C LEU A 293 -13.98 -17.66 -2.88
N SER A 294 -14.91 -18.48 -3.37
CA SER A 294 -15.47 -19.60 -2.60
C SER A 294 -14.40 -20.62 -2.19
N HIS A 295 -13.45 -20.93 -3.09
CA HIS A 295 -12.35 -21.86 -2.78
C HIS A 295 -11.34 -21.24 -1.79
N ALA A 296 -11.04 -19.94 -1.92
CA ALA A 296 -10.23 -19.20 -0.96
C ALA A 296 -10.89 -19.15 0.45
N ARG A 297 -12.20 -18.93 0.50
CA ARG A 297 -13.00 -18.93 1.74
C ARG A 297 -13.01 -20.30 2.42
N GLU A 298 -13.17 -21.38 1.66
CA GLU A 298 -13.07 -22.76 2.18
C GLU A 298 -11.68 -23.02 2.81
N TRP A 299 -10.61 -22.54 2.17
CA TRP A 299 -9.25 -22.64 2.73
C TRP A 299 -9.09 -21.83 4.03
N ILE A 300 -9.65 -20.61 4.10
CA ILE A 300 -9.61 -19.77 5.31
C ILE A 300 -10.37 -20.41 6.47
N ALA A 301 -11.55 -21.00 6.22
CA ALA A 301 -12.31 -21.71 7.25
C ALA A 301 -11.52 -22.90 7.81
N ASN A 302 -11.03 -23.79 6.94
CA ASN A 302 -10.51 -25.10 7.33
C ASN A 302 -9.00 -25.14 7.66
N SER A 303 -8.19 -24.30 6.99
CA SER A 303 -6.72 -24.38 7.01
C SER A 303 -6.06 -23.25 7.79
N LEU A 304 -6.55 -22.01 7.70
CA LEU A 304 -5.90 -20.84 8.29
C LEU A 304 -5.90 -20.88 9.83
N LYS A 305 -4.70 -20.94 10.42
CA LYS A 305 -4.45 -21.07 11.86
C LYS A 305 -3.27 -20.21 12.28
N TYR A 306 -3.47 -19.31 13.23
CA TYR A 306 -2.40 -18.45 13.78
C TYR A 306 -1.70 -19.05 15.00
N ASP A 307 -2.21 -20.15 15.56
CA ASP A 307 -1.57 -20.88 16.65
C ASP A 307 -0.37 -21.70 16.15
N GLN A 308 0.74 -21.00 15.92
CA GLN A 308 2.01 -21.53 15.43
C GLN A 308 3.17 -20.90 16.19
N ASP A 309 4.16 -21.68 16.59
CA ASP A 309 5.41 -21.15 17.16
C ASP A 309 6.31 -20.58 16.05
N GLN A 310 5.92 -19.40 15.55
CA GLN A 310 6.51 -18.70 14.43
C GLN A 310 6.51 -17.20 14.68
N ASP A 311 7.64 -16.55 14.44
CA ASP A 311 7.75 -15.08 14.36
C ASP A 311 7.27 -14.56 12.99
N VAL A 312 6.54 -13.43 13.01
CA VAL A 312 6.07 -12.69 11.83
C VAL A 312 6.32 -11.20 12.04
N ASN A 313 6.48 -10.43 10.96
CA ASN A 313 6.58 -8.97 11.05
C ASN A 313 5.21 -8.36 11.40
N THR A 314 5.18 -7.45 12.37
CA THR A 314 3.95 -6.83 12.91
C THR A 314 3.21 -5.99 11.85
N PHE A 315 3.95 -5.26 11.01
CA PHE A 315 3.42 -4.38 9.97
C PHE A 315 2.87 -5.16 8.78
N GLU A 316 3.69 -6.01 8.15
CA GLU A 316 3.29 -6.81 6.98
C GLU A 316 2.05 -7.69 7.29
N THR A 317 2.00 -8.26 8.50
CA THR A 317 0.86 -9.07 8.95
C THR A 317 -0.38 -8.22 9.25
N THR A 318 -0.21 -6.98 9.67
CA THR A 318 -1.34 -6.04 9.88
C THR A 318 -1.92 -5.61 8.54
N ILE A 319 -1.09 -5.07 7.65
CA ILE A 319 -1.57 -4.43 6.43
C ILE A 319 -2.16 -5.43 5.43
N ARG A 320 -1.54 -6.60 5.25
CA ARG A 320 -2.00 -7.67 4.33
C ARG A 320 -3.06 -8.56 4.96
N MET A 321 -2.69 -9.26 6.04
CA MET A 321 -3.51 -10.36 6.56
C MET A 321 -4.73 -9.83 7.32
N MET A 322 -4.56 -8.86 8.21
CA MET A 322 -5.69 -8.24 8.89
C MET A 322 -6.44 -7.25 7.97
N GLY A 323 -5.73 -6.45 7.16
CA GLY A 323 -6.34 -5.55 6.18
C GLY A 323 -7.20 -6.27 5.14
N GLY A 324 -6.71 -7.35 4.54
CA GLY A 324 -7.43 -8.16 3.56
C GLY A 324 -8.66 -8.85 4.13
N LEU A 325 -8.60 -9.37 5.37
CA LEU A 325 -9.77 -9.93 6.06
C LEU A 325 -10.81 -8.85 6.40
N LEU A 326 -10.39 -7.69 6.92
CA LEU A 326 -11.28 -6.57 7.23
C LEU A 326 -11.94 -5.99 5.96
N SER A 327 -11.20 -5.95 4.86
CA SER A 327 -11.70 -5.54 3.54
C SER A 327 -12.67 -6.56 2.96
N ALA A 328 -12.38 -7.86 3.05
CA ALA A 328 -13.32 -8.92 2.66
C ALA A 328 -14.65 -8.83 3.43
N HIS A 329 -14.59 -8.67 4.76
CA HIS A 329 -15.77 -8.41 5.60
C HIS A 329 -16.51 -7.14 5.18
N TYR A 330 -15.81 -6.03 4.93
CA TYR A 330 -16.44 -4.78 4.50
C TYR A 330 -17.16 -4.93 3.16
N LEU A 331 -16.55 -5.60 2.18
CA LEU A 331 -17.12 -5.77 0.86
C LEU A 331 -18.31 -6.73 0.85
N SER A 332 -18.24 -7.89 1.51
CA SER A 332 -19.38 -8.82 1.57
C SER A 332 -20.61 -8.20 2.24
N THR A 333 -20.42 -7.51 3.36
CA THR A 333 -21.51 -6.87 4.12
C THR A 333 -22.07 -5.60 3.46
N THR A 334 -21.26 -4.81 2.75
CA THR A 334 -21.69 -3.52 2.18
C THR A 334 -22.13 -3.63 0.72
N TYR A 335 -21.61 -4.62 -0.02
CA TYR A 335 -21.89 -4.82 -1.44
C TYR A 335 -22.23 -6.29 -1.72
N PRO A 336 -23.31 -6.87 -1.16
CA PRO A 336 -23.61 -8.30 -1.25
C PRO A 336 -23.80 -8.83 -2.69
N ASP A 337 -24.11 -7.97 -3.66
CA ASP A 337 -24.14 -8.30 -5.10
C ASP A 337 -22.73 -8.52 -5.72
N MET A 338 -21.65 -8.26 -4.98
CA MET A 338 -20.25 -8.32 -5.44
C MET A 338 -19.61 -9.66 -5.07
N ALA A 339 -19.49 -10.56 -6.05
CA ALA A 339 -19.10 -11.96 -5.87
C ALA A 339 -19.95 -12.73 -4.82
N PRO A 340 -21.30 -12.73 -4.95
CA PRO A 340 -22.22 -13.18 -3.90
C PRO A 340 -21.99 -14.62 -3.42
N LEU A 341 -21.87 -14.81 -2.11
CA LEU A 341 -21.73 -16.10 -1.43
C LEU A 341 -22.81 -16.26 -0.35
N LYS A 342 -23.54 -17.38 -0.39
CA LYS A 342 -24.64 -17.68 0.56
C LYS A 342 -24.18 -17.87 2.00
N ASP A 343 -22.90 -18.19 2.18
CA ASP A 343 -22.32 -18.38 3.50
C ASP A 343 -21.93 -17.04 4.16
N ASP A 344 -22.13 -15.91 3.46
CA ASP A 344 -21.98 -14.52 3.94
C ASP A 344 -23.35 -13.80 4.10
N ASP A 345 -24.49 -14.49 3.91
CA ASP A 345 -25.84 -13.94 4.17
C ASP A 345 -26.07 -13.68 5.68
N GLU A 346 -26.87 -12.65 6.05
CA GLU A 346 -27.16 -12.32 7.47
C GLU A 346 -27.77 -13.52 8.24
N GLY A 347 -27.10 -13.94 9.30
CA GLY A 347 -27.43 -15.13 10.10
C GLY A 347 -26.90 -16.46 9.56
N ALA A 348 -26.08 -16.46 8.50
CA ALA A 348 -25.42 -17.65 7.98
C ALA A 348 -24.24 -18.08 8.89
N PRO A 349 -23.92 -19.39 9.02
CA PRO A 349 -22.84 -19.88 9.89
C PRO A 349 -21.41 -19.42 9.51
N GLY A 350 -21.23 -18.64 8.44
CA GLY A 350 -19.95 -18.09 8.01
C GLY A 350 -19.89 -16.56 7.98
N GLU A 351 -20.98 -15.84 8.30
CA GLU A 351 -21.05 -14.37 8.21
C GLU A 351 -19.84 -13.69 8.89
N ASP A 352 -19.55 -14.07 10.13
CA ASP A 352 -18.44 -13.52 10.91
C ASP A 352 -17.05 -14.06 10.52
N LEU A 353 -16.90 -15.02 9.59
CA LEU A 353 -15.65 -15.76 9.33
C LEU A 353 -14.43 -14.84 9.13
N TYR A 354 -14.58 -13.79 8.32
CA TYR A 354 -13.49 -12.84 8.06
C TYR A 354 -13.16 -12.00 9.32
N LEU A 355 -14.17 -11.64 10.11
CA LEU A 355 -14.03 -10.84 11.33
C LEU A 355 -13.45 -11.65 12.50
N GLU A 356 -13.86 -12.90 12.70
CA GLU A 356 -13.28 -13.82 13.68
C GLU A 356 -11.78 -14.03 13.43
N LYS A 357 -11.40 -14.29 12.17
CA LYS A 357 -9.99 -14.48 11.78
C LYS A 357 -9.20 -13.18 11.96
N ALA A 358 -9.77 -12.02 11.60
CA ALA A 358 -9.14 -10.73 11.83
C ALA A 358 -8.92 -10.45 13.33
N LYS A 359 -9.88 -10.81 14.19
CA LYS A 359 -9.76 -10.64 15.65
C LYS A 359 -8.72 -11.58 16.28
N ASP A 360 -8.74 -12.89 15.98
CA ASP A 360 -7.74 -13.85 16.51
C ASP A 360 -6.31 -13.41 16.12
N LEU A 361 -6.14 -12.87 14.91
CA LEU A 361 -4.87 -12.30 14.47
C LEU A 361 -4.50 -11.01 15.24
N ALA A 362 -5.45 -10.10 15.44
CA ALA A 362 -5.24 -8.84 16.15
C ALA A 362 -4.91 -9.03 17.64
N ASP A 363 -5.59 -9.96 18.32
CA ASP A 363 -5.34 -10.30 19.72
C ASP A 363 -3.92 -10.87 19.91
N ARG A 364 -3.35 -11.51 18.88
CA ARG A 364 -1.94 -11.94 18.84
C ARG A 364 -0.99 -10.78 18.55
N LEU A 365 -1.30 -9.95 17.54
CA LEU A 365 -0.52 -8.77 17.16
C LEU A 365 -0.43 -7.73 18.31
N LEU A 366 -1.43 -7.65 19.19
CA LEU A 366 -1.41 -6.79 20.39
C LEU A 366 -0.16 -6.99 21.27
N ALA A 367 0.44 -8.19 21.27
CA ALA A 367 1.66 -8.48 22.02
C ALA A 367 2.91 -7.72 21.49
N ALA A 368 2.88 -7.24 20.24
CA ALA A 368 3.93 -6.34 19.74
C ALA A 368 3.95 -4.99 20.48
N PHE A 369 2.81 -4.54 21.01
CA PHE A 369 2.67 -3.27 21.72
C PHE A 369 2.92 -3.37 23.23
N ASP A 370 3.50 -4.47 23.75
CA ASP A 370 3.90 -4.57 25.16
C ASP A 370 5.28 -3.95 25.39
N THR A 371 5.35 -2.62 25.18
CA THR A 371 6.59 -1.84 25.27
C THR A 371 6.42 -0.65 26.21
N LYS A 372 7.53 -0.16 26.78
CA LYS A 372 7.50 0.97 27.73
C LYS A 372 7.03 2.28 27.12
N SER A 373 7.21 2.45 25.80
CA SER A 373 6.80 3.65 25.08
C SER A 373 5.38 3.54 24.51
N GLY A 374 4.96 2.33 24.14
CA GLY A 374 3.78 2.06 23.32
C GLY A 374 4.08 1.93 21.82
N ILE A 375 5.30 2.26 21.37
CA ILE A 375 5.78 1.93 20.01
C ILE A 375 5.92 0.40 19.91
N PRO A 376 5.31 -0.26 18.91
CA PRO A 376 5.35 -1.71 18.79
C PRO A 376 6.73 -2.24 18.37
N TYR A 377 7.01 -3.47 18.80
CA TYR A 377 8.10 -4.29 18.31
C TYR A 377 7.90 -4.69 16.83
N ALA A 378 8.99 -4.76 16.07
CA ALA A 378 8.98 -5.04 14.63
C ALA A 378 8.39 -6.42 14.28
N SER A 379 8.53 -7.41 15.16
CA SER A 379 7.96 -8.75 14.98
C SER A 379 7.14 -9.20 16.20
N VAL A 380 6.32 -10.22 16.01
CA VAL A 380 5.56 -10.93 17.05
C VAL A 380 5.57 -12.45 16.79
N ASN A 381 5.57 -13.26 17.85
CA ASN A 381 5.32 -14.70 17.74
C ASN A 381 3.83 -15.01 17.99
N LEU A 382 3.16 -15.56 16.99
CA LEU A 382 1.69 -15.68 16.98
C LEU A 382 1.14 -16.75 17.95
N GLY A 383 1.86 -17.86 18.16
CA GLY A 383 1.48 -18.90 19.13
C GLY A 383 1.85 -18.55 20.58
N LYS A 384 2.93 -17.78 20.79
CA LYS A 384 3.40 -17.39 22.14
C LYS A 384 2.84 -16.08 22.66
N PHE A 385 2.16 -15.28 21.84
CA PHE A 385 1.69 -13.93 22.17
C PHE A 385 2.85 -13.07 22.72
N GLN A 386 3.97 -13.04 22.00
CA GLN A 386 5.21 -12.38 22.42
C GLN A 386 5.76 -11.46 21.34
N GLY A 387 5.88 -10.16 21.63
CA GLY A 387 6.60 -9.20 20.79
C GLY A 387 8.11 -9.44 20.78
N ILE A 388 8.76 -9.14 19.63
CA ILE A 388 10.15 -9.46 19.34
C ILE A 388 10.85 -8.23 18.72
N GLU A 389 11.90 -7.74 19.38
CA GLU A 389 12.75 -6.66 18.90
C GLU A 389 13.39 -6.98 17.54
N SER A 390 13.63 -5.94 16.73
CA SER A 390 14.33 -6.08 15.46
C SER A 390 15.66 -6.81 15.65
N HIS A 391 15.93 -7.78 14.78
CA HIS A 391 17.19 -8.52 14.75
C HIS A 391 18.35 -7.69 14.14
N ALA A 392 18.08 -6.46 13.75
CA ALA A 392 19.02 -5.46 13.25
C ALA A 392 18.89 -4.15 14.06
N ASP A 393 19.60 -3.10 13.65
CA ASP A 393 19.30 -1.70 13.99
C ASP A 393 19.14 -1.42 15.50
N MET A 394 19.94 -2.13 16.32
CA MET A 394 19.95 -2.05 17.79
C MET A 394 18.57 -2.26 18.45
N GLY A 395 17.72 -3.08 17.82
CA GLY A 395 16.35 -3.36 18.30
C GLY A 395 15.31 -2.30 17.93
N ALA A 396 15.67 -1.28 17.14
CA ALA A 396 14.72 -0.29 16.64
C ALA A 396 13.68 -0.91 15.69
N SER A 397 12.44 -0.43 15.77
CA SER A 397 11.43 -0.67 14.74
C SER A 397 11.57 0.39 13.64
N SER A 398 11.23 0.05 12.40
CA SER A 398 11.09 1.08 11.36
C SER A 398 9.94 2.02 11.70
N THR A 399 10.08 3.31 11.40
CA THR A 399 9.06 4.30 11.75
C THR A 399 7.76 4.06 11.00
N ALA A 400 7.81 3.77 9.68
CA ALA A 400 6.61 3.39 8.92
C ALA A 400 5.97 2.11 9.47
N GLU A 401 6.73 1.05 9.76
CA GLU A 401 6.19 -0.21 10.33
C GLU A 401 5.42 0.02 11.64
N ALA A 402 5.90 0.92 12.51
CA ALA A 402 5.20 1.26 13.74
C ALA A 402 3.93 2.11 13.53
N THR A 403 3.91 2.95 12.49
CA THR A 403 2.89 3.99 12.25
C THR A 403 1.95 3.72 11.08
N THR A 404 1.97 2.49 10.57
CA THR A 404 1.13 2.01 9.46
C THR A 404 0.33 0.77 9.88
N LEU A 405 -0.34 0.91 11.03
CA LEU A 405 -1.18 -0.12 11.68
C LEU A 405 -2.59 0.43 12.02
N GLN A 406 -2.75 1.75 11.89
CA GLN A 406 -3.80 2.50 12.55
C GLN A 406 -5.16 2.29 11.91
N LEU A 407 -5.24 2.15 10.58
CA LEU A 407 -6.51 2.03 9.86
C LEU A 407 -7.21 0.71 10.17
N GLU A 408 -6.43 -0.36 10.24
CA GLU A 408 -6.85 -1.74 10.45
C GLU A 408 -7.33 -1.91 11.90
N PHE A 409 -6.49 -1.56 12.89
CA PHE A 409 -6.86 -1.63 14.29
C PHE A 409 -8.00 -0.67 14.67
N LYS A 410 -8.08 0.54 14.07
CA LYS A 410 -9.22 1.45 14.31
C LYS A 410 -10.52 0.92 13.71
N TYR A 411 -10.48 0.27 12.53
CA TYR A 411 -11.68 -0.35 11.96
C TYR A 411 -12.08 -1.64 12.68
N LEU A 412 -11.13 -2.49 13.10
CA LEU A 412 -11.44 -3.63 13.96
C LEU A 412 -12.07 -3.18 15.29
N ALA A 413 -11.51 -2.17 15.96
CA ALA A 413 -12.11 -1.56 17.14
C ALA A 413 -13.56 -1.10 16.88
N LYS A 414 -13.79 -0.50 15.71
CA LYS A 414 -15.11 -0.02 15.28
C LYS A 414 -16.13 -1.15 15.07
N LEU A 415 -15.69 -2.34 14.65
CA LEU A 415 -16.53 -3.53 14.51
C LEU A 415 -16.77 -4.23 15.85
N THR A 416 -15.71 -4.51 16.62
CA THR A 416 -15.79 -5.31 17.85
C THR A 416 -16.27 -4.51 19.09
N GLY A 417 -16.13 -3.19 19.06
CA GLY A 417 -16.30 -2.34 20.24
C GLY A 417 -15.09 -2.33 21.18
N GLU A 418 -14.00 -3.04 20.87
CA GLU A 418 -12.84 -3.18 21.76
C GLU A 418 -11.88 -1.98 21.65
N LYS A 419 -12.12 -0.98 22.49
CA LYS A 419 -11.33 0.26 22.59
C LYS A 419 -9.83 0.04 22.84
N LEU A 420 -9.39 -1.13 23.31
CA LEU A 420 -7.97 -1.45 23.48
C LEU A 420 -7.19 -1.35 22.16
N PHE A 421 -7.74 -1.85 21.05
CA PHE A 421 -7.10 -1.76 19.73
C PHE A 421 -6.89 -0.30 19.31
N TRP A 422 -7.92 0.53 19.49
CA TRP A 422 -7.89 1.97 19.22
C TRP A 422 -6.81 2.67 20.07
N ASP A 423 -6.85 2.48 21.39
CA ASP A 423 -5.96 3.16 22.35
C ASP A 423 -4.48 2.77 22.17
N LYS A 424 -4.20 1.54 21.72
CA LYS A 424 -2.83 1.09 21.40
C LYS A 424 -2.26 1.81 20.17
N VAL A 425 -3.00 1.91 19.07
CA VAL A 425 -2.49 2.55 17.84
C VAL A 425 -2.52 4.07 17.88
N GLU A 426 -3.44 4.66 18.65
CA GLU A 426 -3.40 6.08 19.07
C GLU A 426 -2.08 6.42 19.78
N LYS A 427 -1.66 5.55 20.73
CA LYS A 427 -0.50 5.82 21.59
C LYS A 427 0.80 5.96 20.81
N VAL A 428 0.97 5.19 19.72
CA VAL A 428 2.12 5.31 18.82
C VAL A 428 2.23 6.73 18.28
N MET A 429 1.12 7.28 17.78
CA MET A 429 1.10 8.58 17.12
C MET A 429 1.36 9.74 18.10
N GLU A 430 0.89 9.61 19.35
CA GLU A 430 1.22 10.54 20.45
C GLU A 430 2.73 10.58 20.74
N VAL A 431 3.43 9.44 20.67
CA VAL A 431 4.89 9.35 20.92
C VAL A 431 5.69 9.95 19.75
N VAL A 432 5.20 9.75 18.52
CA VAL A 432 5.81 10.26 17.29
C VAL A 432 5.66 11.79 17.16
N ASP A 433 4.46 12.35 17.39
CA ASP A 433 4.23 13.80 17.23
C ASP A 433 5.09 14.68 18.17
N LYS A 434 5.36 14.19 19.39
CA LYS A 434 6.24 14.84 20.36
C LYS A 434 7.66 15.11 19.84
N GLN A 435 8.06 14.40 18.80
CA GLN A 435 9.39 14.51 18.19
C GLN A 435 9.34 15.03 16.76
N ALA A 436 8.33 14.64 15.97
CA ALA A 436 8.19 15.05 14.57
C ALA A 436 8.18 16.58 14.38
N SER A 437 7.65 17.36 15.33
CA SER A 437 7.72 18.82 15.24
C SER A 437 9.10 19.45 15.48
N LYS A 438 10.13 18.66 15.85
CA LYS A 438 11.53 19.11 15.91
C LYS A 438 12.22 19.06 14.53
N THR A 439 11.63 18.34 13.59
CA THR A 439 12.19 18.03 12.26
C THR A 439 11.24 18.48 11.14
N ASP A 440 10.49 19.57 11.37
CA ASP A 440 9.48 20.10 10.44
C ASP A 440 8.48 19.04 9.93
N GLY A 441 8.04 18.12 10.80
CA GLY A 441 7.09 17.04 10.45
C GLY A 441 7.71 15.83 9.74
N LEU A 442 8.99 15.89 9.37
CA LEU A 442 9.71 14.79 8.71
C LEU A 442 10.33 13.85 9.72
N VAL A 443 10.09 12.55 9.61
CA VAL A 443 10.52 11.55 10.61
C VAL A 443 11.74 10.75 10.14
N PRO A 444 12.74 10.51 11.02
CA PRO A 444 13.77 9.50 10.77
C PRO A 444 13.18 8.11 10.61
N ILE A 445 13.81 7.26 9.81
CA ILE A 445 13.29 5.92 9.44
C ILE A 445 13.29 4.86 10.55
N PHE A 446 13.88 5.13 11.72
CA PHE A 446 13.93 4.20 12.85
C PHE A 446 13.48 4.85 14.16
N ILE A 447 12.76 4.09 14.99
CA ILE A 447 12.26 4.49 16.30
C ILE A 447 12.45 3.37 17.34
N SER A 448 12.85 3.74 18.54
CA SER A 448 13.14 2.84 19.67
C SER A 448 11.86 2.35 20.36
N PRO A 449 11.54 1.04 20.38
CA PRO A 449 10.41 0.53 21.15
C PRO A 449 10.58 0.75 22.66
N SER A 450 11.83 0.75 23.15
CA SER A 450 12.14 0.83 24.58
C SER A 450 12.09 2.24 25.18
N THR A 451 12.44 3.28 24.40
CA THR A 451 12.42 4.70 24.84
C THR A 451 11.34 5.53 24.15
N GLY A 452 10.87 5.12 22.98
CA GLY A 452 10.00 5.91 22.09
C GLY A 452 10.74 6.94 21.25
N GLU A 453 12.07 7.02 21.35
CA GLU A 453 12.88 8.04 20.66
C GLU A 453 13.33 7.59 19.27
N PHE A 454 13.43 8.53 18.32
CA PHE A 454 14.01 8.26 17.00
C PHE A 454 15.48 7.85 17.09
N GLN A 455 15.92 6.95 16.19
CA GLN A 455 17.32 6.53 16.06
C GLN A 455 17.90 6.96 14.71
N GLY A 456 19.03 7.67 14.76
CA GLY A 456 19.68 8.26 13.58
C GLY A 456 18.91 9.46 13.01
N GLU A 457 19.43 10.02 11.92
CA GLU A 457 18.88 11.22 11.27
C GLU A 457 18.43 10.98 9.81
N ASN A 458 18.45 9.73 9.33
CA ASN A 458 18.10 9.40 7.95
C ASN A 458 16.60 9.57 7.69
N ILE A 459 16.24 10.53 6.84
CA ILE A 459 14.88 10.92 6.49
C ILE A 459 14.64 10.66 4.99
N ARG A 460 13.63 9.86 4.66
CA ARG A 460 13.18 9.58 3.29
C ARG A 460 11.66 9.34 3.23
N TYR A 461 11.06 9.60 2.07
CA TYR A 461 9.68 9.22 1.72
C TYR A 461 9.58 7.85 1.04
N GLY A 462 10.70 7.12 0.93
CA GLY A 462 10.73 5.71 0.53
C GLY A 462 10.81 4.78 1.74
N SER A 463 11.22 3.54 1.48
CA SER A 463 11.19 2.39 2.43
C SER A 463 11.47 2.76 3.89
N ARG A 464 10.58 2.36 4.81
CA ARG A 464 10.65 2.62 6.29
C ARG A 464 10.21 4.04 6.71
N GLY A 465 9.79 4.90 5.78
CA GLY A 465 9.38 6.28 6.03
C GLY A 465 8.12 6.69 5.26
N ASP A 466 8.00 6.26 4.00
CA ASP A 466 6.79 6.22 3.16
C ASP A 466 5.44 6.26 3.91
N SER A 467 4.95 5.12 4.39
CA SER A 467 3.53 4.96 4.74
C SER A 467 3.12 5.57 6.09
N TYR A 468 4.08 6.06 6.88
CA TYR A 468 3.82 7.01 7.98
C TYR A 468 3.03 8.22 7.47
N TYR A 469 3.53 8.90 6.43
CA TYR A 469 2.95 10.13 5.92
C TYR A 469 1.57 9.88 5.29
N GLU A 470 1.43 8.73 4.63
CA GLU A 470 0.19 8.21 4.07
C GLU A 470 -0.90 8.03 5.16
N TYR A 471 -0.56 7.38 6.27
CA TYR A 471 -1.51 7.07 7.34
C TYR A 471 -1.91 8.29 8.18
N LEU A 472 -1.18 9.42 8.09
CA LEU A 472 -1.67 10.70 8.62
C LEU A 472 -2.98 11.09 7.93
N ILE A 473 -2.95 11.31 6.62
CA ILE A 473 -4.15 11.76 5.90
C ILE A 473 -5.20 10.65 5.82
N LYS A 474 -4.81 9.38 5.65
CA LYS A 474 -5.76 8.27 5.59
C LYS A 474 -6.54 8.10 6.91
N GLN A 475 -5.93 8.28 8.10
CA GLN A 475 -6.65 8.26 9.39
C GLN A 475 -7.66 9.42 9.53
N TYR A 476 -7.25 10.64 9.16
CA TYR A 476 -8.15 11.80 9.15
C TYR A 476 -9.37 11.57 8.25
N LEU A 477 -9.17 10.93 7.09
CA LEU A 477 -10.26 10.61 6.17
C LEU A 477 -11.13 9.45 6.67
N GLN A 478 -10.54 8.39 7.24
CA GLN A 478 -11.25 7.22 7.74
C GLN A 478 -12.25 7.60 8.85
N THR A 479 -11.87 8.50 9.74
CA THR A 479 -12.70 8.95 10.88
C THR A 479 -13.72 10.04 10.53
N ASN A 480 -14.12 10.15 9.25
CA ASN A 480 -14.99 11.21 8.73
C ASN A 480 -14.52 12.62 9.11
N LYS A 481 -13.20 12.87 9.02
CA LYS A 481 -12.56 14.19 9.23
C LYS A 481 -12.68 14.73 10.67
N LYS A 482 -12.85 13.84 11.65
CA LYS A 482 -13.00 14.19 13.07
C LYS A 482 -11.65 14.33 13.79
N GLU A 483 -10.69 13.46 13.47
CA GLU A 483 -9.37 13.44 14.11
C GLU A 483 -8.40 14.45 13.49
N LYS A 484 -8.63 15.74 13.77
CA LYS A 484 -7.87 16.85 13.18
C LYS A 484 -6.36 16.81 13.43
N VAL A 485 -5.90 16.17 14.52
CA VAL A 485 -4.46 16.07 14.84
C VAL A 485 -3.67 15.47 13.68
N TYR A 486 -4.25 14.53 12.93
CA TYR A 486 -3.61 13.89 11.79
C TYR A 486 -3.58 14.76 10.53
N LEU A 487 -4.57 15.64 10.35
CA LEU A 487 -4.47 16.71 9.34
C LEU A 487 -3.38 17.70 9.72
N ASP A 488 -3.32 18.13 10.99
CA ASP A 488 -2.29 19.08 11.45
C ASP A 488 -0.87 18.48 11.30
N MET A 489 -0.71 17.16 11.48
CA MET A 489 0.55 16.45 11.24
C MET A 489 0.87 16.30 9.74
N TRP A 490 -0.14 15.99 8.91
CA TRP A 490 0.01 15.92 7.46
C TRP A 490 0.47 17.28 6.90
N ASP A 491 -0.21 18.37 7.28
CA ASP A 491 0.12 19.73 6.84
C ASP A 491 1.54 20.13 7.27
N ASP A 492 1.93 19.86 8.53
CA ASP A 492 3.30 20.09 9.00
C ASP A 492 4.32 19.29 8.15
N SER A 493 4.05 18.01 7.86
CA SER A 493 4.96 17.16 7.07
C SER A 493 5.07 17.57 5.60
N MET A 494 3.99 18.07 5.00
CA MET A 494 3.97 18.58 3.63
C MET A 494 4.79 19.87 3.50
N ASP A 495 4.76 20.73 4.51
CA ASP A 495 5.65 21.91 4.58
C ASP A 495 7.11 21.49 4.76
N GLY A 496 7.40 20.50 5.62
CA GLY A 496 8.74 19.91 5.74
C GLY A 496 9.26 19.34 4.43
N MET A 497 8.45 18.54 3.73
CA MET A 497 8.79 17.94 2.44
C MET A 497 9.11 19.00 1.38
N ARG A 498 8.23 20.02 1.22
CA ARG A 498 8.47 21.18 0.35
C ARG A 498 9.78 21.89 0.67
N LYS A 499 10.04 22.12 1.96
CA LYS A 499 11.19 22.89 2.47
C LYS A 499 12.53 22.17 2.30
N HIS A 500 12.55 20.83 2.48
CA HIS A 500 13.79 20.07 2.64
C HIS A 500 14.06 19.02 1.57
N LEU A 501 13.03 18.46 0.93
CA LEU A 501 13.16 17.25 0.10
C LEU A 501 12.80 17.48 -1.37
N VAL A 502 11.87 18.39 -1.68
CA VAL A 502 11.48 18.68 -3.06
C VAL A 502 12.56 19.51 -3.77
N THR A 503 13.02 19.03 -4.91
CA THR A 503 13.98 19.71 -5.80
C THR A 503 13.67 19.43 -7.27
N TYR A 504 14.47 19.99 -8.20
CA TYR A 504 14.25 19.90 -9.64
C TYR A 504 15.49 19.35 -10.37
N THR A 505 15.27 18.54 -11.41
CA THR A 505 16.36 17.98 -12.24
C THR A 505 17.02 19.02 -13.15
N GLU A 506 18.30 18.82 -13.47
CA GLU A 506 19.15 19.82 -14.13
C GLU A 506 18.69 20.18 -15.55
N HIS A 507 18.45 19.18 -16.41
CA HIS A 507 18.25 19.42 -17.85
C HIS A 507 16.80 19.69 -18.23
N SER A 508 15.83 19.05 -17.58
CA SER A 508 14.40 19.17 -17.88
C SER A 508 13.51 19.62 -16.71
N GLY A 509 14.03 19.74 -15.48
CA GLY A 509 13.27 20.29 -14.36
C GLY A 509 12.12 19.41 -13.86
N PHE A 510 12.24 18.09 -13.94
CA PHE A 510 11.31 17.17 -13.26
C PHE A 510 11.34 17.43 -11.76
N THR A 511 10.16 17.41 -11.13
CA THR A 511 10.06 17.58 -9.67
C THR A 511 10.29 16.23 -8.99
N ILE A 512 11.24 16.16 -8.07
CA ILE A 512 11.60 14.93 -7.34
C ILE A 512 11.48 15.16 -5.83
N ILE A 513 11.25 14.09 -5.06
CA ILE A 513 11.43 14.09 -3.60
C ILE A 513 12.71 13.32 -3.31
N GLY A 514 13.76 14.02 -2.89
CA GLY A 514 15.03 13.40 -2.50
C GLY A 514 15.06 12.93 -1.04
N GLU A 515 16.19 12.36 -0.63
CA GLU A 515 16.43 11.88 0.74
C GLU A 515 17.42 12.77 1.50
N ARG A 516 17.37 12.73 2.83
CA ARG A 516 18.35 13.36 3.73
C ARG A 516 18.98 12.28 4.62
N PRO A 517 20.03 11.56 4.14
CA PRO A 517 20.63 10.46 4.89
C PRO A 517 21.26 10.91 6.22
N ASP A 518 21.86 12.11 6.21
CA ASP A 518 22.55 12.73 7.35
C ASP A 518 21.74 13.90 7.92
N GLY A 519 20.42 13.73 8.05
CA GLY A 519 19.52 14.72 8.62
C GLY A 519 19.25 15.95 7.75
N LEU A 520 18.34 16.81 8.23
CA LEU A 520 17.90 18.02 7.50
C LEU A 520 19.03 19.03 7.25
N LYS A 521 20.14 18.92 7.99
CA LYS A 521 21.36 19.73 7.83
C LYS A 521 22.39 19.11 6.88
N GLY A 522 22.30 17.79 6.61
CA GLY A 522 23.12 17.07 5.65
C GLY A 522 22.73 17.38 4.20
N SER A 523 23.47 16.81 3.24
CA SER A 523 23.17 16.98 1.81
C SER A 523 21.85 16.32 1.39
N LEU A 524 21.16 16.92 0.42
CA LEU A 524 20.06 16.27 -0.28
C LEU A 524 20.63 15.21 -1.24
N SER A 525 20.18 13.97 -1.10
CA SER A 525 20.46 12.88 -2.03
C SER A 525 19.37 12.85 -3.10
N PRO A 526 19.68 12.96 -4.41
CA PRO A 526 18.71 12.84 -5.49
C PRO A 526 18.32 11.38 -5.78
N LYS A 527 18.21 10.56 -4.73
CA LYS A 527 17.70 9.19 -4.79
C LYS A 527 16.19 9.23 -4.56
N MET A 528 15.44 8.45 -5.33
CA MET A 528 14.02 8.22 -5.10
C MET A 528 13.71 6.73 -5.29
N ASP A 529 13.17 6.09 -4.25
CA ASP A 529 12.57 4.76 -4.39
C ASP A 529 11.30 4.86 -5.24
N HIS A 530 10.97 3.80 -5.99
CA HIS A 530 9.68 3.68 -6.68
C HIS A 530 8.48 3.83 -5.73
N LEU A 531 8.63 3.35 -4.49
CA LEU A 531 7.67 3.55 -3.39
C LEU A 531 7.13 4.97 -3.31
N VAL A 532 8.00 5.99 -3.44
CA VAL A 532 7.66 7.43 -3.33
C VAL A 532 6.54 7.85 -4.30
N CYS A 533 6.30 7.08 -5.36
CA CYS A 533 5.21 7.29 -6.30
C CYS A 533 3.79 7.06 -5.72
N PHE A 534 3.63 6.74 -4.43
CA PHE A 534 2.35 6.85 -3.70
C PHE A 534 1.92 8.32 -3.44
N MET A 535 2.89 9.24 -3.37
CA MET A 535 2.66 10.63 -2.97
C MET A 535 1.75 11.45 -3.92
N PRO A 536 1.84 11.35 -5.26
CA PRO A 536 0.92 12.06 -6.17
C PRO A 536 -0.56 11.81 -5.86
N GLY A 537 -0.94 10.53 -5.72
CA GLY A 537 -2.31 10.12 -5.39
C GLY A 537 -2.71 10.57 -3.98
N THR A 538 -1.81 10.41 -3.01
CA THR A 538 -2.04 10.78 -1.61
C THR A 538 -2.21 12.30 -1.42
N ILE A 539 -1.41 13.12 -2.10
CA ILE A 539 -1.57 14.59 -2.11
C ILE A 539 -2.91 14.99 -2.73
N ALA A 540 -3.29 14.40 -3.86
CA ALA A 540 -4.58 14.70 -4.49
C ALA A 540 -5.76 14.28 -3.60
N LEU A 541 -5.68 13.09 -2.98
CA LEU A 541 -6.65 12.58 -2.03
C LEU A 541 -6.77 13.48 -0.78
N ALA A 542 -5.66 14.01 -0.27
CA ALA A 542 -5.66 14.95 0.85
C ALA A 542 -6.42 16.25 0.51
N VAL A 543 -6.08 16.86 -0.63
CA VAL A 543 -6.62 18.15 -1.06
C VAL A 543 -8.12 18.10 -1.33
N THR A 544 -8.63 17.05 -2.00
CA THR A 544 -10.06 16.94 -2.29
C THR A 544 -10.85 16.16 -1.25
N GLY A 545 -10.17 15.40 -0.39
CA GLY A 545 -10.76 14.45 0.54
C GLY A 545 -11.55 13.32 -0.12
N GLY A 546 -11.24 12.99 -1.38
CA GLY A 546 -11.91 11.96 -2.18
C GLY A 546 -12.93 12.47 -3.22
N LYS A 547 -13.19 13.78 -3.28
CA LYS A 547 -14.07 14.38 -4.29
C LYS A 547 -13.34 14.68 -5.59
N THR A 548 -14.07 14.98 -6.66
CA THR A 548 -13.42 15.51 -7.87
C THR A 548 -12.84 16.90 -7.61
N GLU A 549 -11.73 17.25 -8.26
CA GLU A 549 -11.10 18.58 -8.18
C GLU A 549 -12.09 19.68 -8.60
N ALA A 550 -12.96 19.38 -9.57
CA ALA A 550 -14.02 20.28 -10.05
C ALA A 550 -15.16 20.51 -9.03
N GLU A 551 -15.28 19.68 -7.99
CA GLU A 551 -16.18 19.90 -6.85
C GLU A 551 -15.44 20.50 -5.66
N ALA A 552 -14.22 20.04 -5.38
CA ALA A 552 -13.39 20.58 -4.32
C ALA A 552 -13.09 22.08 -4.51
N ARG A 553 -12.79 22.51 -5.75
CA ARG A 553 -12.67 23.93 -6.14
C ARG A 553 -13.91 24.79 -5.90
N LYS A 554 -15.11 24.20 -5.75
CA LYS A 554 -16.35 24.92 -5.43
C LYS A 554 -16.53 25.13 -3.91
N SER A 555 -15.68 24.51 -3.08
CA SER A 555 -15.71 24.69 -1.63
C SER A 555 -15.19 26.07 -1.22
N ARG A 556 -15.81 26.66 -0.19
CA ARG A 556 -15.28 27.86 0.48
C ARG A 556 -13.95 27.60 1.23
N THR A 557 -13.56 26.35 1.38
CA THR A 557 -12.29 25.92 1.99
C THR A 557 -11.16 25.76 0.98
N TRP A 558 -11.39 25.99 -0.32
CA TRP A 558 -10.35 25.86 -1.33
C TRP A 558 -9.39 27.06 -1.29
N THR A 559 -8.09 26.77 -1.17
CA THR A 559 -7.04 27.78 -0.96
C THR A 559 -6.03 27.81 -2.10
N LYS A 560 -5.16 28.84 -2.10
CA LYS A 560 -3.98 28.86 -2.97
C LYS A 560 -3.05 27.67 -2.71
N GLN A 561 -2.94 27.20 -1.46
CA GLN A 561 -2.12 26.02 -1.15
C GLN A 561 -2.65 24.77 -1.86
N ASN A 562 -3.96 24.58 -1.92
CA ASN A 562 -4.58 23.45 -2.62
C ASN A 562 -4.30 23.44 -4.13
N GLU A 563 -4.20 24.62 -4.76
CA GLU A 563 -3.74 24.72 -6.17
C GLU A 563 -2.25 24.38 -6.34
N GLU A 564 -1.43 24.64 -5.33
CA GLU A 564 0.02 24.35 -5.34
C GLU A 564 0.30 22.87 -5.04
N ASP A 565 -0.47 22.27 -4.14
CA ASP A 565 -0.48 20.83 -3.84
C ASP A 565 -0.98 20.02 -5.05
N MET A 566 -2.10 20.41 -5.67
CA MET A 566 -2.62 19.77 -6.89
C MET A 566 -1.71 20.00 -8.11
N ARG A 567 -0.83 21.01 -8.08
CA ARG A 567 0.23 21.15 -9.10
C ARG A 567 1.38 20.19 -8.79
N LEU A 568 1.87 20.17 -7.56
CA LEU A 568 2.93 19.26 -7.10
C LEU A 568 2.58 17.79 -7.35
N ALA A 569 1.34 17.37 -7.09
CA ALA A 569 0.85 16.03 -7.42
C ALA A 569 0.98 15.70 -8.92
N ARG A 570 0.66 16.64 -9.81
CA ARG A 570 0.81 16.45 -11.27
C ARG A 570 2.29 16.40 -11.69
N GLU A 571 3.12 17.25 -11.09
CA GLU A 571 4.56 17.34 -11.37
C GLU A 571 5.28 16.05 -10.93
N LEU A 572 5.01 15.54 -9.72
CA LEU A 572 5.53 14.25 -9.24
C LEU A 572 4.99 13.05 -10.06
N MET A 573 3.72 13.05 -10.44
CA MET A 573 3.15 12.00 -11.31
C MET A 573 3.84 11.94 -12.69
N GLN A 574 4.27 13.09 -13.22
CA GLN A 574 5.04 13.15 -14.48
C GLN A 574 6.46 12.58 -14.31
N THR A 575 7.10 12.80 -13.16
CA THR A 575 8.40 12.18 -12.80
C THR A 575 8.28 10.67 -12.67
N CYS A 576 7.29 10.17 -11.93
CA CYS A 576 7.02 8.73 -11.81
C CYS A 576 6.75 8.09 -13.18
N TRP A 577 5.98 8.74 -14.05
CA TRP A 577 5.79 8.26 -15.42
C TRP A 577 7.09 8.29 -16.25
N GLY A 578 7.98 9.26 -16.01
CA GLY A 578 9.34 9.29 -16.54
C GLY A 578 10.17 8.07 -16.18
N MET A 579 10.05 7.55 -14.94
CA MET A 579 10.78 6.35 -14.51
C MET A 579 10.38 5.11 -15.31
N TYR A 580 9.10 4.96 -15.68
CA TYR A 580 8.62 3.89 -16.57
C TYR A 580 9.14 4.10 -18.00
N LYS A 581 9.03 5.32 -18.53
CA LYS A 581 9.48 5.66 -19.91
C LYS A 581 10.99 5.61 -20.11
N TYR A 582 11.77 5.75 -19.04
CA TYR A 582 13.22 5.68 -19.08
C TYR A 582 13.69 4.25 -19.40
N MET A 583 13.09 3.25 -18.75
CA MET A 583 13.49 1.85 -18.81
C MET A 583 13.09 1.15 -20.10
N ALA A 584 13.94 0.27 -20.62
CA ALA A 584 13.73 -0.42 -21.89
C ALA A 584 12.38 -1.18 -21.99
N THR A 585 11.94 -1.85 -20.93
CA THR A 585 10.66 -2.59 -20.89
C THR A 585 9.42 -1.70 -20.72
N GLY A 586 9.59 -0.40 -20.44
CA GLY A 586 8.49 0.45 -20.00
C GLY A 586 7.99 0.13 -18.59
N LEU A 587 8.81 -0.49 -17.73
CA LEU A 587 8.55 -0.74 -16.30
C LEU A 587 9.64 -0.08 -15.45
N ALA A 588 9.26 0.70 -14.44
CA ALA A 588 10.22 1.40 -13.57
C ALA A 588 11.14 0.46 -12.77
N PRO A 589 12.36 0.91 -12.40
CA PRO A 589 13.24 0.22 -11.47
C PRO A 589 12.76 0.39 -10.02
N GLU A 590 13.30 -0.39 -9.08
CA GLU A 590 13.07 -0.23 -7.64
C GLU A 590 13.54 1.15 -7.13
N ILE A 591 14.63 1.69 -7.69
CA ILE A 591 15.24 2.97 -7.28
C ILE A 591 15.75 3.71 -8.53
N THR A 592 15.48 5.01 -8.60
CA THR A 592 16.06 5.94 -9.59
C THR A 592 16.89 7.00 -8.87
N PHE A 593 18.03 7.35 -9.43
CA PHE A 593 18.81 8.53 -9.07
C PHE A 593 18.62 9.59 -10.14
N PHE A 594 18.72 10.87 -9.76
CA PHE A 594 18.53 11.99 -10.67
C PHE A 594 19.74 12.93 -10.71
N GLU A 595 19.99 13.53 -11.87
CA GLU A 595 20.95 14.63 -12.01
C GLU A 595 20.28 15.95 -11.63
N ILE A 596 20.89 16.69 -10.70
CA ILE A 596 20.35 17.92 -10.11
C ILE A 596 21.45 19.00 -9.98
N ALA A 597 21.05 20.28 -9.97
CA ALA A 597 22.00 21.37 -9.79
C ALA A 597 22.73 21.28 -8.44
N THR A 598 23.94 21.85 -8.37
CA THR A 598 24.70 22.01 -7.12
C THR A 598 24.97 23.50 -6.88
N PRO A 599 24.41 24.12 -5.83
CA PRO A 599 23.49 23.55 -4.83
C PRO A 599 22.10 23.21 -5.42
N PRO A 600 21.37 22.24 -4.83
CA PRO A 600 20.03 21.87 -5.27
C PRO A 600 19.05 23.04 -5.26
N PRO A 601 18.20 23.22 -6.30
CA PRO A 601 17.16 24.24 -6.27
C PRO A 601 16.15 23.95 -5.15
N VAL A 602 15.72 25.00 -4.45
CA VAL A 602 14.65 24.92 -3.44
C VAL A 602 13.27 24.91 -4.09
N TYR A 603 12.26 24.35 -3.41
CA TYR A 603 10.88 24.37 -3.90
C TYR A 603 10.40 25.79 -4.25
N GLY A 604 9.80 25.95 -5.43
CA GLY A 604 9.35 27.24 -5.96
C GLY A 604 10.45 28.09 -6.62
N ALA A 605 11.71 27.66 -6.63
CA ALA A 605 12.75 28.29 -7.44
C ALA A 605 12.42 28.17 -8.95
N PRO A 606 12.80 29.16 -9.80
CA PRO A 606 12.67 29.04 -11.24
C PRO A 606 13.50 27.87 -11.79
N HIS A 607 12.87 26.98 -12.54
CA HIS A 607 13.46 25.78 -13.16
C HIS A 607 12.93 25.60 -14.60
N PRO A 608 13.60 24.80 -15.45
CA PRO A 608 13.01 24.32 -16.71
C PRO A 608 11.68 23.59 -16.46
N LYS A 609 10.83 23.45 -17.48
CA LYS A 609 9.59 22.66 -17.34
C LYS A 609 9.73 21.32 -18.06
N PRO A 610 9.37 20.19 -17.43
CA PRO A 610 9.55 18.87 -18.02
C PRO A 610 8.64 18.72 -19.25
N PRO A 611 9.13 18.10 -20.33
CA PRO A 611 8.41 18.06 -21.60
C PRO A 611 7.08 17.30 -21.45
N ALA A 612 6.00 17.91 -21.95
CA ALA A 612 4.62 17.38 -21.82
C ALA A 612 4.39 16.06 -22.57
N GLN A 613 5.31 15.70 -23.47
CA GLN A 613 5.41 14.37 -24.08
C GLN A 613 6.87 13.91 -23.96
N LEU A 614 7.08 12.70 -23.45
CA LEU A 614 8.41 12.13 -23.28
C LEU A 614 8.81 11.43 -24.57
N ASP A 615 9.78 12.00 -25.29
CA ASP A 615 10.34 11.41 -26.51
C ASP A 615 10.98 10.05 -26.20
N ALA A 616 10.69 9.06 -27.04
CA ALA A 616 11.25 7.72 -26.92
C ALA A 616 12.73 7.65 -27.36
N SER A 617 13.23 8.64 -28.11
CA SER A 617 14.63 8.72 -28.55
C SER A 617 15.62 8.47 -27.39
N PRO A 618 16.66 7.62 -27.55
CA PRO A 618 17.68 7.38 -26.53
C PRO A 618 18.46 8.65 -26.15
N ASP A 619 18.65 9.56 -27.11
CA ASP A 619 19.43 10.79 -26.94
C ASP A 619 18.59 11.99 -26.47
N ALA A 620 17.31 11.78 -26.14
CA ALA A 620 16.42 12.87 -25.70
C ALA A 620 16.92 13.51 -24.41
N GLU A 621 17.01 14.86 -24.37
CA GLU A 621 17.57 15.63 -23.24
C GLU A 621 17.01 15.22 -21.87
N TRP A 622 15.72 14.89 -21.80
CA TRP A 622 15.06 14.48 -20.56
C TRP A 622 15.61 13.17 -19.97
N ARG A 623 16.20 12.29 -20.78
CA ARG A 623 16.80 11.03 -20.30
C ARG A 623 18.10 11.25 -19.52
N LYS A 624 18.78 12.38 -19.72
CA LYS A 624 20.02 12.72 -19.00
C LYS A 624 19.77 12.95 -17.50
N ASP A 625 18.56 13.35 -17.15
CA ASP A 625 18.15 13.58 -15.76
C ASP A 625 17.94 12.28 -14.96
N PHE A 626 17.89 11.11 -15.61
CA PHE A 626 17.52 9.83 -14.99
C PHE A 626 18.70 8.85 -15.00
N VAL A 627 19.06 8.32 -13.84
CA VAL A 627 20.19 7.39 -13.66
C VAL A 627 19.74 6.17 -12.85
N VAL A 628 19.83 4.99 -13.46
CA VAL A 628 19.45 3.71 -12.84
C VAL A 628 20.69 2.83 -12.71
N LYS A 629 21.03 2.43 -11.49
CA LYS A 629 22.21 1.61 -11.21
C LYS A 629 21.89 0.13 -11.40
N GLY A 630 22.89 -0.68 -11.75
CA GLY A 630 22.68 -2.09 -12.11
C GLY A 630 21.94 -2.91 -11.04
N LEU A 631 22.27 -2.72 -9.75
CA LEU A 631 21.60 -3.41 -8.63
C LEU A 631 20.13 -2.99 -8.45
N ASP A 632 19.81 -1.75 -8.84
CA ASP A 632 18.51 -1.13 -8.61
C ASP A 632 17.53 -1.36 -9.79
N SER A 633 18.04 -1.86 -10.92
CA SER A 633 17.31 -2.07 -12.19
C SER A 633 16.22 -3.15 -12.18
N HIS A 634 15.97 -3.78 -11.02
CA HIS A 634 14.94 -4.79 -10.84
C HIS A 634 13.53 -4.17 -10.74
N ASN A 635 12.50 -4.94 -11.06
CA ASN A 635 11.10 -4.53 -10.90
C ASN A 635 10.32 -5.64 -10.19
N LEU A 636 9.69 -5.32 -9.06
CA LEU A 636 8.99 -6.30 -8.22
C LEU A 636 7.47 -6.32 -8.45
N GLN A 637 6.97 -5.98 -9.65
CA GLN A 637 5.52 -5.92 -9.95
C GLN A 637 4.73 -4.87 -9.13
N ARG A 638 5.42 -3.86 -8.59
CA ARG A 638 4.91 -2.87 -7.62
C ARG A 638 3.77 -1.95 -8.09
N PRO A 639 2.91 -1.47 -7.16
CA PRO A 639 1.68 -0.75 -7.49
C PRO A 639 1.72 0.78 -7.42
N GLU A 640 2.67 1.41 -6.74
CA GLU A 640 2.50 2.76 -6.19
C GLU A 640 2.28 3.83 -7.29
N THR A 641 2.87 3.61 -8.46
CA THR A 641 2.58 4.42 -9.67
C THR A 641 1.15 4.22 -10.20
N VAL A 642 0.62 2.99 -10.27
CA VAL A 642 -0.77 2.75 -10.71
C VAL A 642 -1.80 3.16 -9.66
N GLU A 643 -1.49 3.05 -8.37
CA GLU A 643 -2.24 3.68 -7.29
C GLU A 643 -2.42 5.19 -7.57
N SER A 644 -1.30 5.90 -7.77
CA SER A 644 -1.34 7.33 -8.08
C SER A 644 -2.08 7.64 -9.38
N LEU A 645 -1.94 6.83 -10.44
CA LEU A 645 -2.73 6.98 -11.66
C LEU A 645 -4.24 6.83 -11.40
N PHE A 646 -4.64 5.88 -10.54
CA PHE A 646 -6.03 5.68 -10.12
C PHE A 646 -6.58 6.91 -9.39
N TYR A 647 -5.91 7.39 -8.34
CA TYR A 647 -6.34 8.59 -7.62
C TYR A 647 -6.38 9.82 -8.55
N MET A 648 -5.33 10.05 -9.34
CA MET A 648 -5.25 11.18 -10.25
C MET A 648 -6.32 11.13 -11.34
N TRP A 649 -6.67 9.95 -11.88
CA TRP A 649 -7.84 9.78 -12.74
C TRP A 649 -9.15 10.13 -12.02
N ARG A 650 -9.46 9.46 -10.90
CA ARG A 650 -10.75 9.60 -10.19
C ARG A 650 -10.99 11.04 -9.73
N ILE A 651 -9.94 11.76 -9.34
CA ILE A 651 -10.00 13.13 -8.81
C ILE A 651 -10.02 14.18 -9.93
N THR A 652 -9.17 14.07 -10.96
CA THR A 652 -9.05 15.13 -11.98
C THR A 652 -9.94 14.92 -13.21
N GLY A 653 -10.33 13.68 -13.52
CA GLY A 653 -11.00 13.31 -14.77
C GLY A 653 -10.10 13.38 -16.01
N ASP A 654 -8.78 13.58 -15.86
CA ASP A 654 -7.84 13.65 -16.98
C ASP A 654 -7.51 12.25 -17.52
N VAL A 655 -8.02 11.97 -18.71
CA VAL A 655 -7.92 10.65 -19.38
C VAL A 655 -6.47 10.18 -19.60
N LYS A 656 -5.48 11.09 -19.61
CA LYS A 656 -4.07 10.69 -19.81
C LYS A 656 -3.60 9.69 -18.75
N TYR A 657 -4.11 9.78 -17.51
CA TYR A 657 -3.72 8.86 -16.43
C TYR A 657 -4.20 7.43 -16.70
N ARG A 658 -5.35 7.27 -17.37
CA ARG A 658 -5.81 5.96 -17.85
C ARG A 658 -5.03 5.45 -19.05
N GLU A 659 -4.61 6.32 -19.97
CA GLU A 659 -3.75 5.89 -21.10
C GLU A 659 -2.33 5.49 -20.63
N TRP A 660 -1.76 6.23 -19.67
CA TRP A 660 -0.49 5.85 -19.02
C TRP A 660 -0.63 4.50 -18.30
N GLY A 661 -1.73 4.27 -17.59
CA GLY A 661 -2.04 2.98 -16.99
C GLY A 661 -2.23 1.86 -18.02
N TRP A 662 -2.87 2.12 -19.17
CA TRP A 662 -3.01 1.11 -20.23
C TRP A 662 -1.66 0.75 -20.88
N GLU A 663 -0.75 1.71 -21.02
CA GLU A 663 0.60 1.45 -21.50
C GLU A 663 1.43 0.68 -20.46
N MET A 664 1.38 1.07 -19.18
CA MET A 664 2.02 0.36 -18.06
C MET A 664 1.54 -1.09 -17.95
N PHE A 665 0.22 -1.32 -18.04
CA PHE A 665 -0.37 -2.66 -18.04
C PHE A 665 0.13 -3.49 -19.22
N LYS A 666 0.17 -2.92 -20.44
CA LYS A 666 0.74 -3.59 -21.62
C LYS A 666 2.22 -3.91 -21.44
N SER A 667 3.01 -3.08 -20.76
CA SER A 667 4.41 -3.40 -20.46
C SER A 667 4.53 -4.62 -19.54
N PHE A 668 3.72 -4.74 -18.47
CA PHE A 668 3.66 -5.99 -17.69
C PHE A 668 3.28 -7.18 -18.58
N MET A 669 2.17 -7.09 -19.33
CA MET A 669 1.69 -8.20 -20.17
C MET A 669 2.68 -8.65 -21.27
N ASN A 670 3.61 -7.78 -21.69
CA ASN A 670 4.67 -8.13 -22.65
C ASN A 670 5.97 -8.63 -22.00
N HIS A 671 6.25 -8.29 -20.74
CA HIS A 671 7.58 -8.43 -20.15
C HIS A 671 7.66 -9.28 -18.86
N THR A 672 6.58 -9.45 -18.10
CA THR A 672 6.57 -10.29 -16.88
C THR A 672 5.87 -11.64 -17.06
N ALA A 673 5.24 -11.90 -18.22
CA ALA A 673 4.41 -13.09 -18.45
C ALA A 673 5.21 -14.39 -18.64
N VAL A 674 4.78 -15.49 -18.01
CA VAL A 674 5.52 -16.77 -17.91
C VAL A 674 4.89 -17.90 -18.73
N GLU A 675 5.72 -18.60 -19.52
CA GLU A 675 5.32 -19.69 -20.43
C GLU A 675 4.50 -20.84 -19.77
N ASP A 676 3.78 -21.60 -20.59
CA ASP A 676 2.79 -22.62 -20.20
C ASP A 676 1.63 -22.14 -19.30
N ASN A 677 1.24 -20.86 -19.39
CA ASN A 677 0.30 -20.19 -18.49
C ASN A 677 0.80 -20.18 -17.02
N GLY A 678 2.07 -19.86 -16.80
CA GLY A 678 2.68 -19.74 -15.46
C GLY A 678 2.28 -18.50 -14.66
N GLY A 679 1.46 -17.59 -15.23
CA GLY A 679 1.13 -16.30 -14.63
C GLY A 679 2.15 -15.22 -14.99
N PHE A 680 2.49 -14.36 -14.02
CA PHE A 680 3.41 -13.23 -14.17
C PHE A 680 4.45 -13.20 -13.04
N THR A 681 5.66 -12.69 -13.31
CA THR A 681 6.78 -12.71 -12.34
C THR A 681 7.60 -11.41 -12.30
N SER A 682 8.13 -11.08 -11.13
CA SER A 682 9.14 -10.04 -10.89
C SER A 682 10.37 -10.17 -11.79
N LEU A 683 11.02 -9.05 -12.12
CA LEU A 683 12.20 -8.97 -12.98
C LEU A 683 13.45 -8.65 -12.15
N SER A 684 14.57 -9.33 -12.40
CA SER A 684 15.88 -8.96 -11.86
C SER A 684 16.53 -7.81 -12.63
N ASN A 685 16.13 -7.60 -13.89
CA ASN A 685 16.55 -6.45 -14.70
C ASN A 685 15.43 -6.08 -15.69
N ALA A 686 14.86 -4.88 -15.51
CA ALA A 686 13.81 -4.31 -16.35
C ALA A 686 14.37 -3.36 -17.44
N ASN A 687 15.69 -3.14 -17.50
CA ASN A 687 16.33 -2.31 -18.52
C ASN A 687 16.96 -3.13 -19.67
N THR A 688 16.63 -4.41 -19.78
CA THR A 688 17.03 -5.30 -20.87
C THR A 688 15.81 -5.83 -21.63
N ILE A 689 15.98 -6.10 -22.93
CA ILE A 689 15.01 -6.81 -23.76
C ILE A 689 15.76 -7.96 -24.48
N PRO A 690 15.43 -9.24 -24.21
CA PRO A 690 14.48 -9.72 -23.21
C PRO A 690 14.89 -9.30 -21.79
N PRO A 691 13.92 -9.07 -20.87
CA PRO A 691 14.23 -8.85 -19.47
C PRO A 691 14.73 -10.13 -18.79
N GLU A 692 15.35 -9.97 -17.63
CA GLU A 692 15.74 -11.08 -16.76
C GLU A 692 14.70 -11.27 -15.66
N THR A 693 14.26 -12.50 -15.43
CA THR A 693 13.19 -12.85 -14.46
C THR A 693 13.75 -13.25 -13.10
N ARG A 694 13.09 -12.85 -12.02
CA ARG A 694 13.46 -13.13 -10.62
C ARG A 694 12.88 -14.44 -10.06
N ASP A 695 11.90 -15.04 -10.75
CA ASP A 695 11.14 -16.23 -10.32
C ASP A 695 10.43 -16.05 -8.96
N ASN A 696 9.70 -14.95 -8.84
CA ASN A 696 8.76 -14.71 -7.74
C ASN A 696 7.50 -14.02 -8.29
N MET A 697 6.35 -14.25 -7.66
CA MET A 697 5.16 -13.42 -7.81
C MET A 697 4.84 -12.84 -6.43
N GLU A 698 5.04 -11.53 -6.26
CA GLU A 698 4.70 -10.84 -5.02
C GLU A 698 3.16 -10.85 -4.83
N SER A 699 2.66 -10.96 -3.60
CA SER A 699 1.20 -11.04 -3.39
C SER A 699 0.47 -9.75 -3.80
N PHE A 700 1.12 -8.60 -3.62
CA PHE A 700 0.65 -7.29 -4.09
C PHE A 700 0.54 -7.15 -5.63
N TRP A 701 1.07 -8.07 -6.42
CA TRP A 701 0.70 -8.14 -7.85
C TRP A 701 -0.81 -8.35 -8.02
N LEU A 702 -1.39 -9.25 -7.21
CA LEU A 702 -2.82 -9.51 -7.17
C LEU A 702 -3.55 -8.46 -6.34
N ALA A 703 -3.13 -8.28 -5.08
CA ALA A 703 -3.83 -7.44 -4.11
C ALA A 703 -3.84 -5.95 -4.49
N GLU A 704 -2.78 -5.44 -5.11
CA GLU A 704 -2.62 -4.01 -5.36
C GLU A 704 -2.54 -3.67 -6.84
N THR A 705 -1.54 -4.19 -7.57
CA THR A 705 -1.23 -3.73 -8.92
C THR A 705 -2.39 -4.02 -9.88
N LEU A 706 -2.94 -5.24 -9.87
CA LEU A 706 -4.13 -5.57 -10.66
C LEU A 706 -5.41 -4.91 -10.11
N LYS A 707 -5.57 -4.77 -8.79
CA LYS A 707 -6.70 -4.05 -8.18
C LYS A 707 -6.75 -2.58 -8.64
N TYR A 708 -5.63 -1.85 -8.58
CA TYR A 708 -5.55 -0.47 -9.03
C TYR A 708 -5.71 -0.33 -10.55
N PHE A 709 -5.21 -1.26 -11.39
CA PHE A 709 -5.55 -1.26 -12.82
C PHE A 709 -7.06 -1.45 -13.05
N TYR A 710 -7.68 -2.39 -12.33
CA TYR A 710 -9.13 -2.63 -12.42
C TYR A 710 -9.94 -1.40 -12.00
N LEU A 711 -9.59 -0.75 -10.87
CA LEU A 711 -10.25 0.45 -10.37
C LEU A 711 -9.98 1.70 -11.23
N LEU A 712 -8.79 1.82 -11.83
CA LEU A 712 -8.42 2.87 -12.78
C LEU A 712 -9.32 2.83 -14.02
N PHE A 713 -9.58 1.64 -14.57
CA PHE A 713 -10.41 1.46 -15.76
C PHE A 713 -11.92 1.36 -15.46
N SER A 714 -12.31 0.96 -14.25
CA SER A 714 -13.72 0.92 -13.80
C SER A 714 -14.38 2.32 -13.70
N PRO A 715 -15.72 2.42 -13.76
CA PRO A 715 -16.43 3.68 -13.57
C PRO A 715 -16.28 4.23 -12.13
N ASN A 716 -16.59 5.51 -11.94
CA ASN A 716 -16.24 6.24 -10.71
C ASN A 716 -17.08 5.89 -9.46
N ASP A 717 -18.17 5.13 -9.64
CA ASP A 717 -19.07 4.62 -8.59
C ASP A 717 -18.55 3.33 -7.93
N VAL A 718 -17.69 2.56 -8.59
CA VAL A 718 -16.97 1.42 -7.98
C VAL A 718 -15.95 1.95 -6.99
N LEU A 719 -16.20 1.72 -5.69
CA LEU A 719 -15.46 2.27 -4.54
C LEU A 719 -15.31 3.81 -4.60
N PRO A 720 -16.36 4.57 -4.22
CA PRO A 720 -16.31 6.03 -4.20
C PRO A 720 -15.26 6.54 -3.21
N LEU A 721 -14.31 7.34 -3.70
CA LEU A 721 -13.18 7.83 -2.91
C LEU A 721 -13.59 8.72 -1.72
N ASP A 722 -14.81 9.24 -1.66
CA ASP A 722 -15.30 9.99 -0.51
C ASP A 722 -16.04 9.15 0.54
N SER A 723 -16.31 7.85 0.28
CA SER A 723 -16.88 6.88 1.24
C SER A 723 -15.88 5.83 1.76
N VAL A 724 -14.79 5.55 1.04
CA VAL A 724 -13.74 4.60 1.47
C VAL A 724 -12.40 5.27 1.79
N VAL A 725 -11.56 4.55 2.52
CA VAL A 725 -10.11 4.77 2.59
C VAL A 725 -9.45 3.44 2.28
N ILE A 726 -8.61 3.42 1.26
CA ILE A 726 -7.83 2.24 0.89
C ILE A 726 -6.54 2.24 1.73
N ASN A 727 -6.19 1.13 2.38
CA ASN A 727 -4.99 1.02 3.22
C ASN A 727 -3.68 1.03 2.39
N THR A 728 -2.51 0.79 3.00
CA THR A 728 -1.20 0.77 2.30
C THR A 728 -1.00 -0.45 1.38
N GLU A 729 -1.87 -1.46 1.46
CA GLU A 729 -1.83 -2.71 0.68
C GLU A 729 -3.09 -2.84 -0.21
N ALA A 730 -3.54 -1.70 -0.73
CA ALA A 730 -4.73 -1.53 -1.55
C ALA A 730 -6.07 -2.09 -0.99
N HIS A 731 -6.20 -2.41 0.30
CA HIS A 731 -7.44 -2.93 0.87
C HIS A 731 -8.45 -1.81 1.22
N PRO A 732 -9.64 -1.73 0.58
CA PRO A 732 -10.65 -0.74 0.92
C PRO A 732 -11.26 -0.98 2.30
N LEU A 733 -11.14 0.00 3.19
CA LEU A 733 -11.83 0.08 4.47
C LEU A 733 -12.86 1.22 4.43
N PRO A 734 -13.98 1.14 5.18
CA PRO A 734 -14.98 2.20 5.19
C PRO A 734 -14.48 3.46 5.91
N ARG A 735 -14.98 4.61 5.49
CA ARG A 735 -15.01 5.80 6.34
C ARG A 735 -16.18 5.70 7.31
N PHE A 736 -15.95 5.98 8.58
CA PHE A 736 -16.93 5.77 9.63
C PHE A 736 -16.96 6.87 10.66
N ASP A 737 -18.11 6.97 11.32
CA ASP A 737 -18.28 7.79 12.51
C ASP A 737 -17.77 7.07 13.77
N MET A 738 -16.84 7.71 14.48
CA MET A 738 -16.25 7.24 15.75
C MET A 738 -17.31 6.94 16.84
N GLY A 739 -18.52 7.49 16.72
CA GLY A 739 -19.58 7.29 17.70
C GLY A 739 -19.24 7.92 19.06
N PRO A 740 -19.79 7.38 20.18
CA PRO A 740 -19.53 7.86 21.52
C PRO A 740 -18.35 7.17 22.23
N LEU A 741 -17.82 6.07 21.66
CA LEU A 741 -16.81 5.21 22.31
C LEU A 741 -15.38 5.55 21.90
N PHE A 742 -15.18 6.02 20.67
CA PHE A 742 -13.87 6.31 20.11
C PHE A 742 -13.64 7.82 19.96
N SER A 743 -12.41 8.23 20.22
CA SER A 743 -11.94 9.61 20.19
C SER A 743 -10.42 9.62 20.12
N THR A 744 -9.84 10.66 19.52
CA THR A 744 -8.40 10.91 19.63
C THR A 744 -8.00 10.94 21.10
N GLY A 745 -7.10 10.04 21.52
CA GLY A 745 -6.76 9.80 22.93
C GLY A 745 -5.83 10.85 23.55
N TRP A 746 -5.39 11.81 22.75
CA TRP A 746 -4.30 12.73 23.05
C TRP A 746 -4.50 14.08 22.32
N SER A 747 -3.64 15.06 22.62
CA SER A 747 -3.70 16.39 22.01
C SER A 747 -2.30 16.93 21.71
N ARG A 748 -2.13 17.59 20.56
CA ARG A 748 -0.89 18.31 20.22
C ARG A 748 -0.72 19.52 21.15
N GLY A 749 0.49 19.76 21.64
CA GLY A 749 0.83 21.00 22.37
C GLY A 749 0.65 22.23 21.48
N SER A 750 0.20 23.36 22.04
CA SER A 750 -0.19 24.54 21.26
C SER A 750 0.95 25.08 20.39
N LYS A 751 0.65 25.48 19.14
CA LYS A 751 1.65 26.06 18.22
C LYS A 751 2.25 27.37 18.78
N GLU A 752 1.56 28.04 19.70
CA GLU A 752 2.06 29.22 20.43
C GLU A 752 3.22 28.87 21.38
N ALA A 753 3.09 27.84 22.22
CA ALA A 753 4.16 27.40 23.12
C ALA A 753 5.43 26.98 22.35
N LYS A 754 5.26 26.28 21.22
CA LYS A 754 6.36 25.91 20.30
C LYS A 754 7.13 27.13 19.75
N THR A 755 6.55 28.34 19.80
CA THR A 755 7.18 29.59 19.37
C THR A 755 7.98 30.29 20.49
N GLU A 756 7.76 29.91 21.75
CA GLU A 756 8.53 30.41 22.90
C GLU A 756 9.76 29.53 23.18
N ASP A 757 9.63 28.20 23.10
CA ASP A 757 10.78 27.28 23.18
C ASP A 757 11.81 27.56 22.06
N ALA A 758 11.34 27.79 20.83
CA ALA A 758 12.21 28.16 19.70
C ALA A 758 12.86 29.56 19.82
N LYS A 759 12.54 30.33 20.88
CA LYS A 759 13.25 31.55 21.29
C LYS A 759 14.16 31.32 22.50
N SER A 760 13.82 30.40 23.41
CA SER A 760 14.68 30.08 24.56
C SER A 760 15.95 29.35 24.14
N GLU A 761 15.90 28.49 23.10
CA GLU A 761 17.09 27.89 22.47
C GLU A 761 17.95 28.88 21.65
N LYS A 762 17.66 30.19 21.70
CA LYS A 762 18.39 31.26 20.97
C LYS A 762 18.91 32.38 21.88
N LEU A 763 19.03 32.13 23.18
CA LEU A 763 19.54 33.06 24.20
C LEU A 763 20.77 32.48 24.92
#